data_AF-A0A5N3P5R7-F1
#
_entry.id   AF-A0A5N3P5R7-F1
#
_cell.length_a   1.000
_cell.length_b   1.000
_cell.length_c   1.000
_cell.angle_alpha   90.00
_cell.angle_beta   90.00
_cell.angle_gamma   90.00
#
_symmetry.space_group_name_H-M   'P 1'
#
loop_
_entity.id
_entity.type
_entity.pdbx_description
1 polymer ?
#
loop_
_entity_poly.entity_id
_entity_poly.type
_entity_poly.pdbx_seq_one_letter_code
_entity_poly.pdbx_strand_id
1 'polypeptide(L)'
;MLLIRSDLDFILAQIIWAETKTTTSDASLPFGLRTVDGSRNSVVTGQSEFGTSDRVFPRLTDSVFRDAEMATSYAQTSGAVNDTQPRIISNLIADQNALTNPAAAAVDSDDNGLIQNVAPDPNTAPFNQWLTLFGQFFDHGLDLVNKGKSGTVFIPLQPDDPLYVSGSHENFMVLTRATNQPGPDGVVGTADDIHEHSNQTTPLIDQNQTYTSHPSHQVFLREYVLDSDDRPSATGRLLEHATGGLATWADVKAQARDKLGIDLADSDVTNLPLLATDNYGRFIRGPNGYAQLVMSGEDGAAGTSDDTLVEGNSMAPISTASAVRTGHAFLDDIAHDAVPTGKVADGDLEVSLANLDGSDTSGNYDNELLDAHYITGDGRGNENIGLTAVHHIFHAEHNRLLGHIKDLVVAEADSDPDFVSQWLQPDANVSDGVQQHEWNGERLFQAARFGTEMQYQHLVFENFARRIQPNIDEFEAHDVSIDPAITAEFAHTVYRFGHSLLRETVDRIDASGNPVDADPATVGDQQLSLVNSFLNPLAYAQRDASGPAAAEIVRGATRQVGNEVDEFVTDALRNSVYGLPLDLAAINLARGRDTGIAPLNGVRRQFHEGTGDADLKPYASWAEFGGNIRHPESLINFIAAYGIHPLLAGASTIAEKRAAAIVIVDGRSDDPATPQDESIKPDTDFLNSTGAFSNVETGINNVDLWIGGLAEKPLSSGGLLGSTFNFVFETQMENLQDGDRLYYLSRLEGTNFLTQLEGTSFSELVMRNTGATHLPFDIFSVPDHTIEVSDPSTFPNDASGASQVVITGPDSALEYVGGAHVVIGGSGNNDDIQSGDGDDSLWGDDGDDILAGGAGNDALIGGGGNDRMTGEAGDDFFKGAAGDDWMGGGVGADLLVGLEGQDVIDGGADNDEVFGGLGDDKIFGGSGDDELLGNEGDDWIEGGAGDDHLTGDNGNPFGEPLLDIDTAVFSGQLNNYIIRDNADGSVTVTDKRGTDGSDILKNIEWLQFRDRSVLTDDAFGKGKPSGTQQIPFSGASTGDGMDAELLSEVQATVPEDRAVPADLFLLDATKLVTVRPLAFDATDSILG
;
A
#
# COMPACT_ATOMS: atom_id res chain seq x y z
N MET A 1 -5.30 12.39 10.47
CA MET A 1 -6.27 13.01 9.55
C MET A 1 -7.56 13.48 10.23
N LEU A 2 -7.68 14.80 10.34
CA LEU A 2 -8.85 15.53 10.78
C LEU A 2 -9.25 16.52 9.67
N LEU A 3 -10.41 16.28 9.06
CA LEU A 3 -10.97 17.22 8.07
C LEU A 3 -11.52 18.46 8.79
N ILE A 4 -11.49 19.60 8.11
CA ILE A 4 -12.12 20.84 8.56
C ILE A 4 -13.25 21.26 7.62
N ARG A 5 -13.87 22.41 7.91
CA ARG A 5 -15.00 22.93 7.15
C ARG A 5 -14.67 23.18 5.67
N SER A 6 -13.51 23.79 5.36
CA SER A 6 -13.09 24.06 3.98
C SER A 6 -12.94 22.76 3.17
N ASP A 7 -12.40 21.69 3.78
CA ASP A 7 -12.31 20.37 3.15
C ASP A 7 -13.70 19.81 2.81
N LEU A 8 -14.70 19.98 3.69
CA LEU A 8 -16.06 19.54 3.41
C LEU A 8 -16.71 20.33 2.28
N ASP A 9 -16.49 21.63 2.19
CA ASP A 9 -16.97 22.45 1.08
C ASP A 9 -16.31 22.01 -0.24
N PHE A 10 -15.00 21.73 -0.21
CA PHE A 10 -14.26 21.18 -1.36
C PHE A 10 -14.84 19.82 -1.80
N ILE A 11 -14.93 18.84 -0.89
CA ILE A 11 -15.44 17.50 -1.18
C ILE A 11 -16.88 17.59 -1.71
N LEU A 12 -17.73 18.43 -1.09
CA LEU A 12 -19.11 18.61 -1.53
C LEU A 12 -19.18 19.19 -2.95
N ALA A 13 -18.29 20.11 -3.33
CA ALA A 13 -18.21 20.60 -4.70
C ALA A 13 -17.87 19.48 -5.70
N GLN A 14 -16.95 18.58 -5.33
CA GLN A 14 -16.62 17.39 -6.16
C GLN A 14 -17.85 16.49 -6.34
N ILE A 15 -18.60 16.25 -5.26
CA ILE A 15 -19.84 15.46 -5.29
C ILE A 15 -20.90 16.13 -6.17
N ILE A 16 -21.16 17.42 -5.98
CA ILE A 16 -22.16 18.17 -6.76
C ILE A 16 -21.78 18.17 -8.24
N TRP A 17 -20.50 18.33 -8.58
CA TRP A 17 -20.03 18.28 -9.96
C TRP A 17 -20.39 16.94 -10.64
N ALA A 18 -20.19 15.83 -9.93
CA ALA A 18 -20.53 14.49 -10.38
C ALA A 18 -22.05 14.31 -10.55
N GLU A 19 -22.85 14.81 -9.59
CA GLU A 19 -24.32 14.79 -9.65
C GLU A 19 -24.87 15.59 -10.84
N THR A 20 -24.29 16.76 -11.15
CA THR A 20 -24.73 17.64 -12.24
C THR A 20 -24.22 17.21 -13.61
N LYS A 21 -23.29 16.24 -13.70
CA LYS A 21 -22.66 15.77 -14.93
C LYS A 21 -22.03 16.91 -15.73
N THR A 22 -21.38 17.83 -15.02
CA THR A 22 -20.67 18.95 -15.63
C THR A 22 -19.48 18.41 -16.43
N THR A 23 -19.08 19.09 -17.51
CA THR A 23 -17.90 18.73 -18.30
C THR A 23 -16.81 19.78 -18.11
N THR A 24 -15.58 19.35 -17.87
CA THR A 24 -14.42 20.24 -17.88
C THR A 24 -13.95 20.51 -19.31
N SER A 25 -13.45 21.73 -19.57
CA SER A 25 -12.77 22.05 -20.83
C SER A 25 -11.31 21.62 -20.83
N ASP A 26 -10.74 21.39 -19.66
CA ASP A 26 -9.37 20.92 -19.46
C ASP A 26 -9.39 19.51 -18.89
N ALA A 27 -8.77 18.58 -19.61
CA ALA A 27 -8.82 17.16 -19.31
C ALA A 27 -7.91 16.75 -18.15
N SER A 28 -6.96 17.61 -17.74
CA SER A 28 -6.07 17.33 -16.61
C SER A 28 -6.69 17.66 -15.26
N LEU A 29 -7.78 18.43 -15.22
CA LEU A 29 -8.33 18.89 -13.94
C LEU A 29 -8.97 17.72 -13.15
N PRO A 30 -8.65 17.56 -11.87
CA PRO A 30 -9.06 16.43 -11.02
C PRO A 30 -10.48 16.57 -10.46
N PHE A 31 -11.40 17.21 -11.20
CA PHE A 31 -12.77 17.44 -10.74
C PHE A 31 -13.66 16.18 -10.78
N GLY A 32 -14.54 16.08 -9.79
CA GLY A 32 -15.59 15.07 -9.69
C GLY A 32 -15.24 13.88 -8.80
N LEU A 33 -16.06 12.84 -8.90
CA LEU A 33 -15.89 11.57 -8.18
C LEU A 33 -15.41 10.46 -9.13
N ARG A 34 -14.69 9.49 -8.57
CA ARG A 34 -14.36 8.26 -9.27
C ARG A 34 -15.61 7.39 -9.42
N THR A 35 -15.79 6.82 -10.60
CA THR A 35 -16.83 5.81 -10.83
C THR A 35 -16.40 4.48 -10.17
N VAL A 36 -17.36 3.62 -9.85
CA VAL A 36 -17.05 2.32 -9.20
C VAL A 36 -16.32 1.38 -10.15
N ASP A 37 -16.60 1.45 -11.45
CA ASP A 37 -15.94 0.64 -12.48
C ASP A 37 -14.68 1.29 -13.04
N GLY A 38 -14.25 2.44 -12.50
CA GLY A 38 -13.08 3.19 -12.95
C GLY A 38 -13.24 3.88 -14.33
N SER A 39 -14.41 3.75 -14.96
CA SER A 39 -14.71 4.47 -16.19
C SER A 39 -14.66 5.99 -16.01
N ARG A 40 -14.24 6.70 -17.06
CA ARG A 40 -14.12 8.17 -17.08
C ARG A 40 -13.08 8.72 -16.10
N ASN A 41 -12.08 7.90 -15.71
CA ASN A 41 -10.84 8.46 -15.19
C ASN A 41 -10.26 9.44 -16.22
N SER A 42 -10.08 9.04 -17.48
CA SER A 42 -9.85 10.01 -18.57
C SER A 42 -11.16 10.59 -19.13
N VAL A 43 -11.19 11.92 -19.30
CA VAL A 43 -12.29 12.65 -19.93
C VAL A 43 -12.00 13.01 -21.40
N VAL A 44 -10.85 12.58 -21.94
CA VAL A 44 -10.48 12.77 -23.35
C VAL A 44 -11.39 11.90 -24.24
N THR A 45 -11.81 12.46 -25.37
CA THR A 45 -12.69 11.74 -26.30
C THR A 45 -12.03 10.46 -26.82
N GLY A 46 -12.66 9.31 -26.54
CA GLY A 46 -12.17 7.98 -26.95
C GLY A 46 -11.32 7.25 -25.91
N GLN A 47 -11.07 7.87 -24.75
CA GLN A 47 -10.29 7.29 -23.65
C GLN A 47 -11.14 7.06 -22.39
N SER A 48 -12.47 7.04 -22.50
CA SER A 48 -13.35 6.87 -21.34
C SER A 48 -13.19 5.54 -20.59
N GLU A 49 -12.47 4.59 -21.19
CA GLU A 49 -12.17 3.27 -20.65
C GLU A 49 -10.76 3.17 -20.02
N PHE A 50 -9.96 4.25 -20.05
CA PHE A 50 -8.68 4.29 -19.36
C PHE A 50 -8.97 4.25 -17.86
N GLY A 51 -8.42 3.25 -17.17
CA GLY A 51 -8.73 2.99 -15.76
C GLY A 51 -9.98 2.14 -15.47
N THR A 52 -10.62 1.54 -16.48
CA THR A 52 -11.86 0.73 -16.27
C THR A 52 -11.57 -0.75 -15.99
N SER A 53 -12.38 -1.36 -15.13
CA SER A 53 -12.45 -2.82 -14.94
C SER A 53 -12.98 -3.56 -16.17
N ASP A 54 -12.88 -4.88 -16.17
CA ASP A 54 -13.29 -5.80 -17.24
C ASP A 54 -12.60 -5.59 -18.60
N ARG A 55 -11.47 -4.87 -18.64
CA ARG A 55 -10.63 -4.69 -19.84
C ARG A 55 -9.53 -5.73 -19.97
N VAL A 56 -9.10 -5.97 -21.20
CA VAL A 56 -7.95 -6.84 -21.50
C VAL A 56 -6.66 -6.25 -20.92
N PHE A 57 -5.83 -7.08 -20.29
CA PHE A 57 -4.48 -6.69 -19.88
C PHE A 57 -3.65 -6.24 -21.09
N PRO A 58 -3.17 -4.98 -21.18
CA PRO A 58 -2.14 -4.62 -22.15
C PRO A 58 -0.87 -5.46 -21.94
N ARG A 59 0.00 -5.51 -22.95
CA ARG A 59 1.26 -6.27 -22.89
C ARG A 59 2.44 -5.36 -23.13
N LEU A 60 3.49 -5.55 -22.35
CA LEU A 60 4.80 -4.95 -22.58
C LEU A 60 5.62 -5.73 -23.62
N THR A 61 5.33 -7.03 -23.77
CA THR A 61 6.06 -7.92 -24.67
C THR A 61 5.15 -8.80 -25.53
N ASP A 62 5.69 -9.31 -26.64
CA ASP A 62 5.00 -10.27 -27.49
C ASP A 62 4.70 -11.58 -26.72
N SER A 63 3.47 -12.09 -26.87
CA SER A 63 3.06 -13.34 -26.22
C SER A 63 3.83 -14.56 -26.75
N VAL A 64 4.25 -15.48 -25.87
CA VAL A 64 4.96 -16.72 -26.21
C VAL A 64 4.29 -17.93 -25.57
N PHE A 65 3.66 -18.78 -26.38
CA PHE A 65 3.09 -20.05 -25.95
C PHE A 65 4.00 -21.23 -26.30
N ARG A 66 4.30 -22.07 -25.31
CA ARG A 66 5.23 -23.20 -25.44
C ARG A 66 4.49 -24.52 -25.64
N ASP A 67 5.16 -25.46 -26.30
CA ASP A 67 4.73 -26.86 -26.32
C ASP A 67 4.81 -27.46 -24.92
N ALA A 68 3.87 -28.34 -24.60
CA ALA A 68 3.79 -29.07 -23.34
C ALA A 68 3.91 -30.58 -23.62
N GLU A 69 3.75 -31.40 -22.57
CA GLU A 69 3.90 -32.85 -22.69
C GLU A 69 2.65 -33.51 -23.29
N MET A 70 2.76 -34.79 -23.64
CA MET A 70 1.68 -35.60 -24.20
C MET A 70 1.02 -34.99 -25.47
N ALA A 71 1.81 -34.27 -26.28
CA ALA A 71 1.35 -33.56 -27.48
C ALA A 71 0.27 -32.50 -27.20
N THR A 72 0.28 -31.93 -25.99
CA THR A 72 -0.47 -30.73 -25.64
C THR A 72 0.39 -29.48 -25.77
N SER A 73 -0.21 -28.30 -25.72
CA SER A 73 0.48 -27.01 -25.84
C SER A 73 -0.30 -25.92 -25.13
N TYR A 74 0.39 -24.95 -24.55
CA TYR A 74 -0.23 -23.74 -24.00
C TYR A 74 -0.89 -22.89 -25.10
N ALA A 75 -0.50 -23.08 -26.37
CA ALA A 75 -1.12 -22.45 -27.54
C ALA A 75 -2.53 -23.02 -27.86
N GLN A 76 -2.99 -24.05 -27.14
CA GLN A 76 -4.37 -24.50 -27.23
C GLN A 76 -5.29 -23.44 -26.62
N THR A 77 -6.36 -23.06 -27.32
CA THR A 77 -7.37 -22.15 -26.78
C THR A 77 -8.36 -22.84 -25.84
N SER A 78 -8.46 -24.16 -25.89
CA SER A 78 -9.37 -24.94 -25.04
C SER A 78 -8.81 -26.32 -24.71
N GLY A 79 -9.40 -26.96 -23.70
CA GLY A 79 -9.09 -28.34 -23.31
C GLY A 79 -7.92 -28.45 -22.31
N ALA A 80 -7.40 -29.67 -22.19
CA ALA A 80 -6.35 -29.99 -21.23
C ALA A 80 -4.94 -29.70 -21.78
N VAL A 81 -4.07 -29.17 -20.92
CA VAL A 81 -2.61 -29.09 -21.10
C VAL A 81 -1.97 -30.00 -20.05
N ASN A 82 -0.97 -30.80 -20.40
CA ASN A 82 -0.26 -31.67 -19.47
C ASN A 82 1.20 -31.24 -19.42
N ASP A 83 1.68 -30.79 -18.25
CA ASP A 83 3.04 -30.28 -18.10
C ASP A 83 3.59 -30.58 -16.72
N THR A 84 4.54 -31.51 -16.62
CA THR A 84 5.21 -31.85 -15.35
C THR A 84 6.27 -30.84 -14.93
N GLN A 85 6.76 -30.00 -15.86
CA GLN A 85 7.90 -29.13 -15.62
C GLN A 85 7.70 -28.11 -14.49
N PRO A 86 6.55 -27.42 -14.34
CA PRO A 86 6.36 -26.43 -13.28
C PRO A 86 6.68 -26.99 -11.89
N ARG A 87 6.24 -28.22 -11.59
CA ARG A 87 6.54 -28.87 -10.30
C ARG A 87 7.99 -29.33 -10.18
N ILE A 88 8.60 -29.81 -11.27
CA ILE A 88 10.02 -30.17 -11.28
C ILE A 88 10.89 -28.93 -11.01
N ILE A 89 10.56 -27.79 -11.62
CA ILE A 89 11.24 -26.51 -11.43
C ILE A 89 11.08 -26.07 -9.97
N SER A 90 9.86 -26.10 -9.44
CA SER A 90 9.61 -25.78 -8.02
C SER A 90 10.43 -26.66 -7.08
N ASN A 91 10.46 -27.98 -7.28
CA ASN A 91 11.24 -28.91 -6.44
C ASN A 91 12.76 -28.71 -6.52
N LEU A 92 13.25 -28.21 -7.65
CA LEU A 92 14.69 -27.98 -7.83
C LEU A 92 15.10 -26.63 -7.27
N ILE A 93 14.33 -25.58 -7.56
CA ILE A 93 14.72 -24.18 -7.35
C ILE A 93 14.03 -23.58 -6.12
N ALA A 94 12.69 -23.59 -6.10
CA ALA A 94 11.89 -22.82 -5.15
C ALA A 94 11.75 -23.42 -3.76
N ASP A 95 12.33 -24.60 -3.54
CA ASP A 95 12.26 -25.30 -2.26
C ASP A 95 13.10 -24.60 -1.19
N GLN A 96 12.47 -23.92 -0.23
CA GLN A 96 13.19 -23.24 0.87
C GLN A 96 13.78 -24.21 1.90
N ASN A 97 13.37 -25.48 1.89
CA ASN A 97 13.82 -26.45 2.89
C ASN A 97 15.31 -26.79 2.73
N ALA A 98 16.13 -26.36 3.70
CA ALA A 98 17.57 -26.59 3.73
C ALA A 98 17.98 -28.08 3.71
N LEU A 99 17.11 -29.00 4.11
CA LEU A 99 17.40 -30.45 4.07
C LEU A 99 17.32 -31.03 2.65
N THR A 100 16.56 -30.41 1.76
CA THR A 100 16.26 -30.92 0.42
C THR A 100 16.80 -30.03 -0.70
N ASN A 101 17.10 -28.76 -0.40
CA ASN A 101 17.71 -27.80 -1.30
C ASN A 101 19.05 -27.26 -0.77
N PRO A 102 20.19 -27.69 -1.34
CA PRO A 102 21.51 -27.20 -0.94
C PRO A 102 21.75 -25.70 -1.14
N ALA A 103 21.00 -25.05 -2.04
CA ALA A 103 21.12 -23.61 -2.24
C ALA A 103 20.45 -22.86 -1.08
N ALA A 104 19.23 -23.24 -0.71
CA ALA A 104 18.56 -22.72 0.50
C ALA A 104 19.40 -22.98 1.76
N ALA A 105 19.98 -24.17 1.89
CA ALA A 105 20.87 -24.52 3.00
C ALA A 105 22.15 -23.66 3.09
N ALA A 106 22.57 -23.03 2.00
CA ALA A 106 23.74 -22.16 2.00
C ALA A 106 23.45 -20.76 2.56
N VAL A 107 22.17 -20.36 2.57
CA VAL A 107 21.72 -19.01 2.94
C VAL A 107 20.83 -18.98 4.18
N ASP A 108 20.29 -20.12 4.62
CA ASP A 108 19.72 -20.31 5.96
C ASP A 108 20.87 -20.40 7.00
N SER A 109 21.36 -19.23 7.43
CA SER A 109 22.53 -19.12 8.31
C SER A 109 22.33 -19.71 9.71
N ASP A 110 21.07 -19.79 10.15
CA ASP A 110 20.69 -20.09 11.52
C ASP A 110 20.05 -21.49 11.66
N ASP A 111 19.90 -22.22 10.54
CA ASP A 111 19.30 -23.57 10.44
C ASP A 111 17.87 -23.59 11.02
N ASN A 112 17.13 -22.50 10.83
CA ASN A 112 15.78 -22.31 11.35
C ASN A 112 14.70 -22.40 10.26
N GLY A 113 15.09 -22.63 8.99
CA GLY A 113 14.19 -22.75 7.85
C GLY A 113 13.70 -21.40 7.31
N LEU A 114 14.20 -20.28 7.83
CA LEU A 114 13.84 -18.93 7.41
C LEU A 114 15.02 -18.31 6.65
N ILE A 115 14.74 -17.75 5.47
CA ILE A 115 15.71 -16.97 4.71
C ILE A 115 15.28 -15.53 4.86
N GLN A 116 15.79 -14.91 5.92
CA GLN A 116 15.43 -13.54 6.29
C GLN A 116 15.82 -12.56 5.20
N ASN A 117 14.95 -11.59 4.96
CA ASN A 117 15.32 -10.47 4.13
C ASN A 117 16.45 -9.68 4.77
N VAL A 118 17.38 -9.23 3.94
CA VAL A 118 18.49 -8.36 4.36
C VAL A 118 18.28 -7.02 3.69
N ALA A 119 18.32 -5.95 4.47
CA ALA A 119 18.22 -4.61 3.93
C ALA A 119 19.35 -4.37 2.89
N PRO A 120 19.04 -3.76 1.73
CA PRO A 120 20.06 -3.44 0.72
C PRO A 120 21.17 -2.53 1.25
N ASP A 121 20.85 -1.63 2.18
CA ASP A 121 21.78 -0.82 2.96
C ASP A 121 21.93 -1.42 4.38
N PRO A 122 23.16 -1.69 4.87
CA PRO A 122 23.40 -2.17 6.24
C PRO A 122 22.92 -1.24 7.36
N ASN A 123 22.60 0.02 7.07
CA ASN A 123 22.08 0.97 8.05
C ASN A 123 20.54 1.03 8.08
N THR A 124 19.83 0.35 7.17
CA THR A 124 18.36 0.34 7.15
C THR A 124 17.81 -0.93 7.81
N ALA A 125 16.69 -0.80 8.52
CA ALA A 125 15.98 -1.93 9.10
C ALA A 125 15.45 -2.90 8.01
N PRO A 126 15.40 -4.22 8.28
CA PRO A 126 14.74 -5.17 7.40
C PRO A 126 13.22 -4.94 7.40
N PHE A 127 12.56 -5.27 6.30
CA PHE A 127 11.10 -5.27 6.26
C PHE A 127 10.47 -6.42 7.05
N ASN A 128 9.19 -6.27 7.36
CA ASN A 128 8.42 -7.20 8.15
C ASN A 128 7.30 -7.91 7.36
N GLN A 129 6.60 -8.85 8.01
CA GLN A 129 5.52 -9.60 7.37
C GLN A 129 4.31 -8.73 7.00
N TRP A 130 4.12 -7.57 7.65
CA TRP A 130 3.04 -6.63 7.31
C TRP A 130 3.21 -6.06 5.90
N LEU A 131 4.44 -5.85 5.42
CA LEU A 131 4.73 -5.48 4.03
C LEU A 131 4.10 -6.49 3.04
N THR A 132 4.22 -7.78 3.34
CA THR A 132 3.67 -8.83 2.49
C THR A 132 2.15 -8.86 2.49
N LEU A 133 1.53 -8.74 3.67
CA LEU A 133 0.07 -8.75 3.80
C LEU A 133 -0.58 -7.53 3.15
N PHE A 134 0.02 -6.36 3.31
CA PHE A 134 -0.42 -5.15 2.61
C PHE A 134 -0.14 -5.24 1.11
N GLY A 135 1.00 -5.79 0.68
CA GLY A 135 1.29 -6.01 -0.73
C GLY A 135 0.30 -6.94 -1.42
N GLN A 136 -0.18 -7.97 -0.72
CA GLN A 136 -1.29 -8.81 -1.21
C GLN A 136 -2.60 -8.01 -1.34
N PHE A 137 -2.95 -7.20 -0.34
CA PHE A 137 -4.11 -6.31 -0.44
C PHE A 137 -3.97 -5.36 -1.64
N PHE A 138 -2.79 -4.78 -1.85
CA PHE A 138 -2.52 -3.90 -2.99
C PHE A 138 -2.67 -4.61 -4.34
N ASP A 139 -2.06 -5.79 -4.54
CA ASP A 139 -2.24 -6.64 -5.74
C ASP A 139 -3.72 -6.86 -6.06
N HIS A 140 -4.50 -7.20 -5.03
CA HIS A 140 -5.91 -7.50 -5.20
C HIS A 140 -6.71 -6.29 -5.71
N GLY A 141 -6.23 -5.08 -5.42
CA GLY A 141 -6.81 -3.84 -5.96
C GLY A 141 -6.33 -3.47 -7.35
N LEU A 142 -5.34 -4.16 -7.90
CA LEU A 142 -4.84 -3.87 -9.23
C LEU A 142 -5.34 -4.90 -10.24
N ASP A 143 -5.34 -6.18 -9.87
CA ASP A 143 -5.78 -7.20 -10.80
C ASP A 143 -6.51 -8.43 -10.22
N LEU A 144 -7.39 -8.95 -11.08
CA LEU A 144 -8.05 -10.24 -10.92
C LEU A 144 -8.35 -10.81 -12.31
N VAL A 145 -7.64 -11.88 -12.68
CA VAL A 145 -7.88 -12.56 -13.96
C VAL A 145 -9.09 -13.49 -13.89
N ASN A 146 -10.00 -13.36 -14.86
CA ASN A 146 -11.09 -14.30 -15.06
C ASN A 146 -10.60 -15.74 -15.26
N LYS A 147 -11.18 -16.71 -14.56
CA LYS A 147 -10.79 -18.13 -14.66
C LYS A 147 -11.96 -19.00 -15.13
N GLY A 148 -11.63 -20.08 -15.83
CA GLY A 148 -12.60 -21.05 -16.33
C GLY A 148 -12.86 -20.92 -17.83
N LYS A 149 -13.63 -21.85 -18.40
CA LYS A 149 -14.02 -21.90 -19.83
C LYS A 149 -12.90 -22.20 -20.85
N SER A 150 -11.63 -21.97 -20.54
CA SER A 150 -10.49 -22.30 -21.44
C SER A 150 -9.79 -23.64 -21.13
N GLY A 151 -10.30 -24.40 -20.16
CA GLY A 151 -9.81 -25.72 -19.78
C GLY A 151 -8.89 -25.71 -18.56
N THR A 152 -7.97 -26.68 -18.49
CA THR A 152 -7.19 -26.97 -17.28
C THR A 152 -5.77 -27.38 -17.64
N VAL A 153 -4.79 -26.88 -16.90
CA VAL A 153 -3.43 -27.42 -16.91
C VAL A 153 -3.34 -28.49 -15.83
N PHE A 154 -2.97 -29.71 -16.23
CA PHE A 154 -2.62 -30.80 -15.34
C PHE A 154 -1.11 -30.80 -15.17
N ILE A 155 -0.66 -30.86 -13.91
CA ILE A 155 0.76 -30.89 -13.53
C ILE A 155 1.02 -32.23 -12.84
N PRO A 156 1.37 -33.30 -13.58
CA PRO A 156 1.56 -34.62 -12.98
C PRO A 156 2.76 -34.66 -12.02
N LEU A 157 2.58 -35.36 -10.90
CA LEU A 157 3.64 -35.56 -9.91
C LEU A 157 4.55 -36.72 -10.32
N GLN A 158 5.87 -36.54 -10.16
CA GLN A 158 6.85 -37.59 -10.40
C GLN A 158 6.91 -38.56 -9.21
N PRO A 159 7.32 -39.83 -9.41
CA PRO A 159 7.39 -40.81 -8.32
C PRO A 159 8.31 -40.44 -7.15
N ASP A 160 9.24 -39.52 -7.36
CA ASP A 160 10.18 -38.97 -6.37
C ASP A 160 9.75 -37.59 -5.82
N ASP A 161 8.55 -37.12 -6.15
CA ASP A 161 7.95 -35.91 -5.57
C ASP A 161 7.46 -36.18 -4.13
N PRO A 162 7.67 -35.24 -3.18
CA PRO A 162 7.22 -35.42 -1.79
C PRO A 162 5.70 -35.59 -1.64
N LEU A 163 4.90 -35.05 -2.57
CA LEU A 163 3.44 -35.20 -2.56
C LEU A 163 2.95 -36.47 -3.28
N TYR A 164 3.85 -37.23 -3.91
CA TYR A 164 3.47 -38.42 -4.67
C TYR A 164 3.09 -39.60 -3.76
N VAL A 165 1.91 -40.17 -4.00
CA VAL A 165 1.41 -41.35 -3.30
C VAL A 165 1.32 -42.52 -4.28
N SER A 166 2.14 -43.55 -4.05
CA SER A 166 2.21 -44.72 -4.95
C SER A 166 0.85 -45.37 -5.21
N GLY A 167 0.43 -45.39 -6.48
CA GLY A 167 -0.83 -45.98 -6.92
C GLY A 167 -2.06 -45.09 -6.75
N SER A 168 -1.92 -43.88 -6.21
CA SER A 168 -3.00 -42.89 -6.16
C SER A 168 -3.37 -42.39 -7.56
N HIS A 169 -4.67 -42.16 -7.78
CA HIS A 169 -5.15 -41.48 -8.98
C HIS A 169 -5.03 -39.95 -8.89
N GLU A 170 -4.59 -39.43 -7.75
CA GLU A 170 -4.48 -37.99 -7.44
C GLU A 170 -3.04 -37.48 -7.57
N ASN A 171 -2.16 -38.21 -8.25
CA ASN A 171 -0.76 -37.83 -8.45
C ASN A 171 -0.60 -36.74 -9.53
N PHE A 172 -1.36 -35.65 -9.40
CA PHE A 172 -1.26 -34.45 -10.23
C PHE A 172 -1.86 -33.26 -9.49
N MET A 173 -1.38 -32.06 -9.80
CA MET A 173 -2.03 -30.80 -9.44
C MET A 173 -2.78 -30.24 -10.65
N VAL A 174 -3.66 -29.28 -10.41
CA VAL A 174 -4.42 -28.61 -11.47
C VAL A 174 -4.36 -27.09 -11.36
N LEU A 175 -4.32 -26.43 -12.52
CA LEU A 175 -4.55 -25.00 -12.65
C LEU A 175 -5.71 -24.78 -13.62
N THR A 176 -6.76 -24.10 -13.16
CA THR A 176 -7.82 -23.62 -14.05
C THR A 176 -7.26 -22.50 -14.94
N ARG A 177 -7.37 -22.67 -16.26
CA ARG A 177 -6.82 -21.73 -17.24
C ARG A 177 -7.56 -20.40 -17.21
N ALA A 178 -6.83 -19.34 -17.55
CA ALA A 178 -7.39 -18.00 -17.66
C ALA A 178 -8.40 -17.98 -18.83
N THR A 179 -9.47 -17.20 -18.66
CA THR A 179 -10.57 -17.15 -19.62
C THR A 179 -10.15 -16.33 -20.83
N ASN A 180 -10.11 -16.97 -22.00
CA ASN A 180 -9.82 -16.28 -23.25
C ASN A 180 -10.96 -15.34 -23.66
N GLN A 181 -10.64 -14.35 -24.49
CA GLN A 181 -11.66 -13.57 -25.19
C GLN A 181 -12.37 -14.41 -26.26
N PRO A 182 -13.68 -14.20 -26.48
CA PRO A 182 -14.41 -14.90 -27.53
C PRO A 182 -13.85 -14.56 -28.91
N GLY A 183 -13.80 -15.58 -29.77
CA GLY A 183 -13.41 -15.43 -31.17
C GLY A 183 -14.49 -14.80 -32.05
N PRO A 184 -14.29 -14.81 -33.38
CA PRO A 184 -15.31 -14.42 -34.37
C PRO A 184 -16.70 -15.08 -34.21
N ASP A 185 -16.80 -16.25 -33.56
CA ASP A 185 -18.07 -16.91 -33.28
C ASP A 185 -18.84 -16.35 -32.07
N GLY A 186 -18.18 -15.52 -31.24
CA GLY A 186 -18.76 -14.93 -30.03
C GLY A 186 -18.89 -15.88 -28.84
N VAL A 187 -18.30 -17.07 -28.90
CA VAL A 187 -18.41 -18.12 -27.86
C VAL A 187 -17.03 -18.39 -27.28
N VAL A 188 -16.90 -18.36 -25.96
CA VAL A 188 -15.64 -18.71 -25.27
C VAL A 188 -15.51 -20.24 -25.13
N GLY A 189 -14.28 -20.73 -25.23
CA GLY A 189 -13.92 -22.14 -25.10
C GLY A 189 -13.87 -22.87 -26.44
N THR A 190 -13.81 -22.14 -27.56
CA THR A 190 -13.75 -22.70 -28.91
C THR A 190 -12.35 -22.57 -29.51
N ALA A 191 -12.17 -23.05 -30.74
CA ALA A 191 -10.86 -23.06 -31.38
C ALA A 191 -10.44 -21.68 -31.95
N ASP A 192 -11.36 -20.73 -32.02
CA ASP A 192 -11.15 -19.38 -32.55
C ASP A 192 -11.06 -18.29 -31.47
N ASP A 193 -11.14 -18.66 -30.19
CA ASP A 193 -10.85 -17.77 -29.07
C ASP A 193 -9.52 -17.03 -29.24
N ILE A 194 -9.48 -15.81 -28.71
CA ILE A 194 -8.29 -14.97 -28.69
C ILE A 194 -7.63 -15.12 -27.32
N HIS A 195 -6.34 -15.49 -27.30
CA HIS A 195 -5.51 -15.68 -26.09
C HIS A 195 -5.14 -14.37 -25.39
N GLU A 196 -6.17 -13.63 -25.00
CA GLU A 196 -6.07 -12.45 -24.16
C GLU A 196 -7.08 -12.56 -23.02
N HIS A 197 -6.75 -11.95 -21.89
CA HIS A 197 -7.49 -12.14 -20.65
C HIS A 197 -7.92 -10.78 -20.11
N SER A 198 -9.11 -10.73 -19.51
CA SER A 198 -9.61 -9.50 -18.89
C SER A 198 -9.24 -9.43 -17.42
N ASN A 199 -8.86 -8.24 -16.98
CA ASN A 199 -8.79 -7.84 -15.59
C ASN A 199 -10.19 -7.49 -15.08
N GLN A 200 -10.67 -8.13 -14.01
CA GLN A 200 -11.96 -7.81 -13.40
C GLN A 200 -11.89 -6.60 -12.46
N THR A 201 -10.70 -6.21 -12.04
CA THR A 201 -10.49 -5.12 -11.10
C THR A 201 -10.24 -3.80 -11.86
N THR A 202 -10.57 -2.67 -11.24
CA THR A 202 -10.10 -1.37 -11.72
C THR A 202 -8.59 -1.32 -11.54
N PRO A 203 -7.80 -0.91 -12.55
CA PRO A 203 -6.35 -0.90 -12.44
C PRO A 203 -5.83 0.26 -11.57
N LEU A 204 -6.71 1.15 -11.09
CA LEU A 204 -6.33 2.38 -10.38
C LEU A 204 -6.06 2.07 -8.91
N ILE A 205 -5.23 2.89 -8.26
CA ILE A 205 -5.04 2.84 -6.80
C ILE A 205 -6.23 3.55 -6.16
N ASP A 206 -7.39 2.90 -6.18
CA ASP A 206 -8.69 3.49 -5.85
C ASP A 206 -9.44 2.79 -4.72
N GLN A 207 -8.74 1.91 -4.01
CA GLN A 207 -9.26 1.18 -2.85
C GLN A 207 -10.49 0.31 -3.18
N ASN A 208 -10.61 -0.20 -4.41
CA ASN A 208 -11.68 -1.11 -4.81
C ASN A 208 -11.72 -2.41 -3.97
N GLN A 209 -10.68 -2.78 -3.23
CA GLN A 209 -10.70 -3.89 -2.29
C GLN A 209 -11.67 -3.64 -1.12
N THR A 210 -11.97 -2.37 -0.85
CA THR A 210 -13.01 -1.93 0.11
C THR A 210 -14.31 -1.60 -0.62
N TYR A 211 -14.21 -0.92 -1.77
CA TYR A 211 -15.37 -0.30 -2.45
C TYR A 211 -15.94 -1.04 -3.64
N THR A 212 -15.22 -2.05 -4.16
CA THR A 212 -15.42 -2.88 -5.35
C THR A 212 -15.23 -2.20 -6.71
N SER A 213 -15.06 -3.02 -7.75
CA SER A 213 -14.92 -2.62 -9.16
C SER A 213 -16.21 -2.75 -9.98
N HIS A 214 -17.35 -3.03 -9.35
CA HIS A 214 -18.65 -3.13 -10.02
C HIS A 214 -19.80 -2.43 -9.23
N PRO A 215 -20.51 -1.45 -9.81
CA PRO A 215 -21.56 -0.69 -9.11
C PRO A 215 -22.64 -1.52 -8.39
N SER A 216 -23.07 -2.65 -8.95
CA SER A 216 -24.05 -3.53 -8.28
C SER A 216 -23.52 -4.16 -7.00
N HIS A 217 -22.23 -4.51 -6.94
CA HIS A 217 -21.64 -5.07 -5.72
C HIS A 217 -21.59 -4.01 -4.62
N GLN A 218 -21.25 -2.75 -4.96
CA GLN A 218 -21.16 -1.67 -3.99
C GLN A 218 -22.50 -1.40 -3.27
N VAL A 219 -23.64 -1.63 -3.94
CA VAL A 219 -24.96 -1.55 -3.28
C VAL A 219 -25.09 -2.56 -2.15
N PHE A 220 -24.50 -3.75 -2.23
CA PHE A 220 -24.59 -4.74 -1.17
C PHE A 220 -23.59 -4.50 -0.03
N LEU A 221 -22.51 -3.76 -0.28
CA LEU A 221 -21.50 -3.39 0.71
C LEU A 221 -21.92 -2.22 1.60
N ARG A 222 -22.91 -1.43 1.19
CA ARG A 222 -23.37 -0.23 1.90
C ARG A 222 -24.45 -0.54 2.91
N GLU A 223 -24.49 0.18 4.02
CA GLU A 223 -25.54 0.02 5.03
C GLU A 223 -26.82 0.81 4.68
N TYR A 224 -27.99 0.18 4.88
CA TYR A 224 -29.30 0.78 4.67
C TYR A 224 -30.21 0.67 5.90
N VAL A 225 -30.93 1.76 6.16
CA VAL A 225 -32.07 1.79 7.08
C VAL A 225 -33.38 1.97 6.31
N LEU A 226 -34.52 1.71 6.95
CA LEU A 226 -35.81 2.07 6.36
C LEU A 226 -36.19 3.46 6.85
N ASP A 227 -36.61 4.33 5.94
CA ASP A 227 -37.14 5.65 6.25
C ASP A 227 -38.57 5.56 6.83
N SER A 228 -39.18 6.70 7.14
CA SER A 228 -40.53 6.76 7.71
C SER A 228 -41.64 6.23 6.79
N ASP A 229 -41.36 6.05 5.50
CA ASP A 229 -42.24 5.50 4.48
C ASP A 229 -41.92 4.01 4.15
N ASP A 230 -41.12 3.33 5.00
CA ASP A 230 -40.62 1.97 4.79
C ASP A 230 -39.80 1.82 3.49
N ARG A 231 -39.10 2.88 3.04
CA ARG A 231 -38.20 2.82 1.88
C ARG A 231 -36.74 2.72 2.30
N PRO A 232 -35.88 2.04 1.54
CA PRO A 232 -34.47 1.90 1.92
C PRO A 232 -33.75 3.24 1.76
N SER A 233 -32.99 3.66 2.77
CA SER A 233 -32.18 4.88 2.77
C SER A 233 -30.76 4.53 3.19
N ALA A 234 -29.78 4.94 2.40
CA ALA A 234 -28.37 4.73 2.71
C ALA A 234 -28.02 5.53 3.98
N THR A 235 -27.19 4.96 4.85
CA THR A 235 -26.73 5.66 6.07
C THR A 235 -25.44 6.45 5.87
N GLY A 236 -24.74 6.18 4.77
CA GLY A 236 -23.38 6.62 4.51
C GLY A 236 -22.31 5.61 4.95
N ARG A 237 -22.67 4.57 5.72
CA ARG A 237 -21.72 3.56 6.21
C ARG A 237 -21.49 2.43 5.20
N LEU A 238 -20.36 1.76 5.33
CA LEU A 238 -20.22 0.37 4.90
C LEU A 238 -20.97 -0.52 5.90
N LEU A 239 -21.54 -1.63 5.42
CA LEU A 239 -22.27 -2.59 6.25
C LEU A 239 -21.33 -3.26 7.24
N GLU A 240 -21.67 -3.19 8.52
CA GLU A 240 -20.92 -3.85 9.59
C GLU A 240 -21.65 -5.08 10.12
N HIS A 241 -20.88 -6.00 10.69
CA HIS A 241 -21.46 -7.06 11.51
C HIS A 241 -22.11 -6.46 12.78
N ALA A 242 -23.08 -7.16 13.37
CA ALA A 242 -23.83 -6.68 14.54
C ALA A 242 -22.96 -6.38 15.78
N THR A 243 -21.75 -6.94 15.87
CA THR A 243 -20.78 -6.67 16.93
C THR A 243 -19.68 -5.68 16.51
N GLY A 244 -19.77 -5.07 15.32
CA GLY A 244 -18.73 -4.24 14.71
C GLY A 244 -17.82 -5.01 13.77
N GLY A 245 -17.02 -4.29 12.98
CA GLY A 245 -16.10 -4.85 11.99
C GLY A 245 -16.77 -5.26 10.67
N LEU A 246 -16.05 -6.02 9.85
CA LEU A 246 -16.50 -6.46 8.52
C LEU A 246 -17.82 -7.25 8.59
N ALA A 247 -18.75 -6.93 7.70
CA ALA A 247 -19.96 -7.73 7.50
C ALA A 247 -19.64 -9.12 6.96
N THR A 248 -20.44 -10.10 7.37
CA THR A 248 -20.38 -11.48 6.88
C THR A 248 -21.37 -11.72 5.74
N TRP A 249 -21.28 -12.87 5.07
CA TRP A 249 -22.26 -13.29 4.08
C TRP A 249 -23.68 -13.37 4.67
N ALA A 250 -23.80 -13.79 5.94
CA ALA A 250 -25.08 -13.74 6.66
C ALA A 250 -25.64 -12.32 6.77
N ASP A 251 -24.81 -11.34 7.10
CA ASP A 251 -25.23 -9.94 7.23
C ASP A 251 -25.66 -9.35 5.88
N VAL A 252 -24.92 -9.63 4.81
CA VAL A 252 -25.24 -9.18 3.45
C VAL A 252 -26.58 -9.77 2.98
N LYS A 253 -26.81 -11.08 3.18
CA LYS A 253 -28.11 -11.71 2.88
C LYS A 253 -29.24 -11.11 3.70
N ALA A 254 -29.04 -10.91 5.00
CA ALA A 254 -30.04 -10.33 5.88
C ALA A 254 -30.41 -8.90 5.46
N GLN A 255 -29.43 -8.05 5.17
CA GLN A 255 -29.67 -6.70 4.69
C GLN A 255 -30.36 -6.68 3.32
N ALA A 256 -29.89 -7.49 2.37
CA ALA A 256 -30.50 -7.56 1.04
C ALA A 256 -31.99 -7.91 1.14
N ARG A 257 -32.34 -8.86 2.02
CA ARG A 257 -33.72 -9.29 2.26
C ARG A 257 -34.55 -8.22 2.93
N ASP A 258 -34.06 -7.70 4.07
CA ASP A 258 -34.86 -6.90 4.98
C ASP A 258 -34.88 -5.41 4.60
N LYS A 259 -33.83 -4.93 3.95
CA LYS A 259 -33.69 -3.53 3.51
C LYS A 259 -33.89 -3.39 2.02
N LEU A 260 -33.29 -4.23 1.18
CA LEU A 260 -33.39 -4.06 -0.28
C LEU A 260 -34.56 -4.84 -0.91
N GLY A 261 -35.19 -5.75 -0.15
CA GLY A 261 -36.30 -6.57 -0.63
C GLY A 261 -35.90 -7.62 -1.67
N ILE A 262 -34.66 -8.11 -1.59
CA ILE A 262 -34.04 -9.08 -2.50
C ILE A 262 -33.63 -10.33 -1.70
N ASP A 263 -34.02 -11.51 -2.18
CA ASP A 263 -33.67 -12.79 -1.59
C ASP A 263 -32.42 -13.34 -2.30
N LEU A 264 -31.24 -13.04 -1.74
CA LEU A 264 -29.96 -13.61 -2.19
C LEU A 264 -29.91 -15.10 -1.83
N ALA A 265 -29.52 -15.93 -2.80
CA ALA A 265 -29.23 -17.35 -2.59
C ALA A 265 -27.71 -17.55 -2.45
N ASP A 266 -27.28 -18.61 -1.78
CA ASP A 266 -25.85 -18.93 -1.65
C ASP A 266 -25.16 -19.17 -3.00
N SER A 267 -25.90 -19.62 -4.02
CA SER A 267 -25.38 -19.72 -5.39
C SER A 267 -25.01 -18.36 -6.01
N ASP A 268 -25.45 -17.25 -5.43
CA ASP A 268 -25.11 -15.90 -5.88
C ASP A 268 -23.70 -15.49 -5.43
N VAL A 269 -23.10 -16.18 -4.44
CA VAL A 269 -21.83 -15.78 -3.82
C VAL A 269 -20.65 -15.74 -4.81
N THR A 270 -20.63 -16.64 -5.79
CA THR A 270 -19.57 -16.70 -6.82
C THR A 270 -19.90 -15.90 -8.07
N ASN A 271 -21.09 -15.30 -8.17
CA ASN A 271 -21.50 -14.48 -9.30
C ASN A 271 -22.73 -13.62 -8.95
N LEU A 272 -22.49 -12.37 -8.56
CA LEU A 272 -23.50 -11.49 -8.01
C LEU A 272 -24.55 -11.04 -9.05
N PRO A 273 -25.79 -10.77 -8.62
CA PRO A 273 -26.85 -10.32 -9.51
C PRO A 273 -26.67 -8.85 -9.93
N LEU A 274 -26.99 -8.55 -11.17
CA LEU A 274 -26.96 -7.19 -11.71
C LEU A 274 -28.14 -6.37 -11.18
N LEU A 275 -27.82 -5.23 -10.57
CA LEU A 275 -28.79 -4.22 -10.13
C LEU A 275 -28.78 -3.03 -11.11
N ALA A 276 -29.92 -2.37 -11.25
CA ALA A 276 -29.95 -1.06 -11.88
C ALA A 276 -29.30 -0.03 -10.96
N THR A 277 -28.14 0.51 -11.35
CA THR A 277 -27.37 1.50 -10.58
C THR A 277 -26.96 2.69 -11.44
N ASP A 278 -26.52 3.77 -10.80
CA ASP A 278 -25.66 4.74 -11.46
C ASP A 278 -24.18 4.31 -11.41
N ASN A 279 -23.29 5.16 -11.93
CA ASN A 279 -21.85 4.88 -11.98
C ASN A 279 -21.14 5.04 -10.63
N TYR A 280 -21.81 5.53 -9.60
CA TYR A 280 -21.25 5.84 -8.28
C TYR A 280 -21.79 4.89 -7.19
N GLY A 281 -22.37 3.75 -7.59
CA GLY A 281 -22.83 2.69 -6.70
C GLY A 281 -24.11 3.02 -5.92
N ARG A 282 -24.91 3.96 -6.43
CA ARG A 282 -26.28 4.17 -5.96
C ARG A 282 -27.25 3.37 -6.81
N PHE A 283 -28.13 2.59 -6.18
CA PHE A 283 -29.18 1.90 -6.92
C PHE A 283 -30.24 2.89 -7.44
N ILE A 284 -30.74 2.61 -8.65
CA ILE A 284 -31.87 3.32 -9.24
C ILE A 284 -33.13 2.82 -8.54
N ARG A 285 -33.83 3.75 -7.88
CA ARG A 285 -35.04 3.45 -7.12
C ARG A 285 -36.19 3.05 -8.05
N GLY A 286 -36.84 1.94 -7.73
CA GLY A 286 -38.11 1.56 -8.35
C GLY A 286 -39.29 2.41 -7.86
N PRO A 287 -40.51 2.13 -8.35
CA PRO A 287 -41.72 2.88 -8.01
C PRO A 287 -42.06 2.98 -6.51
N ASN A 288 -41.65 2.01 -5.70
CA ASN A 288 -41.85 1.97 -4.25
C ASN A 288 -40.58 2.36 -3.47
N GLY A 289 -39.50 2.73 -4.16
CA GLY A 289 -38.25 3.21 -3.56
C GLY A 289 -37.18 2.14 -3.36
N TYR A 290 -37.45 0.87 -3.67
CA TYR A 290 -36.51 -0.25 -3.48
C TYR A 290 -35.53 -0.40 -4.65
N ALA A 291 -34.46 -1.17 -4.44
CA ALA A 291 -33.53 -1.56 -5.50
C ALA A 291 -34.22 -2.39 -6.59
N GLN A 292 -33.69 -2.34 -7.82
CA GLN A 292 -34.24 -3.09 -8.95
C GLN A 292 -33.22 -4.10 -9.48
N LEU A 293 -33.59 -5.38 -9.53
CA LEU A 293 -32.85 -6.42 -10.24
C LEU A 293 -33.06 -6.24 -11.75
N VAL A 294 -31.98 -6.44 -12.51
CA VAL A 294 -32.05 -6.65 -13.95
C VAL A 294 -32.31 -8.14 -14.19
N MET A 295 -33.49 -8.46 -14.72
CA MET A 295 -33.93 -9.83 -14.99
C MET A 295 -33.78 -10.14 -16.48
N SER A 296 -33.22 -11.30 -16.80
CA SER A 296 -33.05 -11.75 -18.18
C SER A 296 -34.38 -11.80 -18.93
N GLY A 297 -34.34 -11.37 -20.18
CA GLY A 297 -35.48 -11.38 -21.10
C GLY A 297 -35.94 -12.78 -21.54
N GLU A 298 -36.79 -12.83 -22.57
CA GLU A 298 -37.36 -14.08 -23.09
C GLU A 298 -36.30 -14.94 -23.80
N ASP A 299 -35.21 -14.32 -24.28
CA ASP A 299 -34.09 -15.02 -24.90
C ASP A 299 -33.11 -15.65 -23.89
N GLY A 300 -33.22 -15.27 -22.61
CA GLY A 300 -32.34 -15.74 -21.53
C GLY A 300 -30.90 -15.26 -21.65
N ALA A 301 -30.61 -14.30 -22.54
CA ALA A 301 -29.31 -13.65 -22.65
C ALA A 301 -29.28 -12.42 -21.73
N ALA A 302 -28.09 -12.05 -21.27
CA ALA A 302 -27.87 -10.87 -20.46
C ALA A 302 -27.52 -9.66 -21.32
N GLY A 303 -27.88 -8.46 -20.87
CA GLY A 303 -27.52 -7.20 -21.52
C GLY A 303 -28.28 -6.95 -22.83
N THR A 304 -29.38 -7.66 -23.06
CA THR A 304 -30.18 -7.55 -24.28
C THR A 304 -31.33 -6.56 -24.10
N SER A 305 -31.91 -6.11 -25.21
CA SER A 305 -32.97 -5.09 -25.20
C SER A 305 -34.28 -5.56 -24.54
N ASP A 306 -34.43 -6.86 -24.29
CA ASP A 306 -35.60 -7.47 -23.66
C ASP A 306 -35.42 -7.74 -22.15
N ASP A 307 -34.26 -7.41 -21.57
CA ASP A 307 -34.06 -7.43 -20.12
C ASP A 307 -35.06 -6.49 -19.42
N THR A 308 -35.55 -6.92 -18.25
CA THR A 308 -36.58 -6.20 -17.52
C THR A 308 -36.12 -5.82 -16.12
N LEU A 309 -36.60 -4.69 -15.60
CA LEU A 309 -36.32 -4.26 -14.24
C LEU A 309 -37.42 -4.73 -13.29
N VAL A 310 -37.05 -5.45 -12.24
CA VAL A 310 -37.97 -5.90 -11.19
C VAL A 310 -37.54 -5.32 -9.85
N GLU A 311 -38.43 -4.51 -9.25
CA GLU A 311 -38.20 -3.87 -7.97
C GLU A 311 -38.33 -4.85 -6.80
N GLY A 312 -37.45 -4.71 -5.80
CA GLY A 312 -37.49 -5.43 -4.53
C GLY A 312 -38.77 -5.20 -3.73
N ASN A 313 -39.06 -6.11 -2.80
CA ASN A 313 -40.29 -6.08 -2.02
C ASN A 313 -40.08 -6.64 -0.61
N SER A 314 -40.22 -5.79 0.41
CA SER A 314 -40.04 -6.18 1.81
C SER A 314 -41.05 -7.22 2.33
N MET A 315 -42.25 -7.29 1.76
CA MET A 315 -43.28 -8.27 2.14
C MET A 315 -43.11 -9.63 1.44
N ALA A 316 -42.45 -9.63 0.28
CA ALA A 316 -42.18 -10.82 -0.52
C ALA A 316 -40.88 -10.60 -1.31
N PRO A 317 -39.71 -10.74 -0.66
CA PRO A 317 -38.42 -10.50 -1.28
C PRO A 317 -38.25 -11.23 -2.62
N ILE A 318 -37.70 -10.54 -3.61
CA ILE A 318 -37.61 -11.04 -4.98
C ILE A 318 -36.43 -12.00 -5.13
N SER A 319 -36.64 -13.11 -5.85
CA SER A 319 -35.58 -14.10 -6.10
C SER A 319 -34.63 -13.64 -7.22
N THR A 320 -33.35 -13.96 -7.05
CA THR A 320 -32.26 -13.73 -8.02
C THR A 320 -32.15 -14.80 -9.11
N ALA A 321 -33.00 -15.83 -9.12
CA ALA A 321 -32.87 -17.00 -10.00
C ALA A 321 -32.89 -16.68 -11.51
N SER A 322 -33.48 -15.54 -11.91
CA SER A 322 -33.49 -15.06 -13.31
C SER A 322 -32.83 -13.69 -13.46
N ALA A 323 -32.04 -13.27 -12.47
CA ALA A 323 -31.26 -12.05 -12.56
C ALA A 323 -30.09 -12.25 -13.54
N VAL A 324 -29.83 -11.21 -14.33
CA VAL A 324 -28.57 -11.07 -15.08
C VAL A 324 -27.41 -11.09 -14.10
N ARG A 325 -26.29 -11.67 -14.53
CA ARG A 325 -25.09 -11.87 -13.72
C ARG A 325 -23.97 -10.97 -14.18
N THR A 326 -23.19 -10.44 -13.24
CA THR A 326 -22.14 -9.45 -13.56
C THR A 326 -20.82 -10.12 -13.96
N GLY A 327 -20.59 -11.37 -13.54
CA GLY A 327 -19.29 -12.03 -13.66
C GLY A 327 -18.36 -11.77 -12.48
N HIS A 328 -18.76 -10.91 -11.54
CA HIS A 328 -18.01 -10.59 -10.32
C HIS A 328 -18.56 -11.41 -9.14
N ALA A 329 -17.68 -11.86 -8.25
CA ALA A 329 -18.06 -12.63 -7.06
C ALA A 329 -18.18 -11.73 -5.82
N PHE A 330 -18.98 -12.17 -4.85
CA PHE A 330 -18.87 -11.71 -3.47
C PHE A 330 -17.68 -12.38 -2.78
N LEU A 331 -17.44 -13.67 -3.07
CA LEU A 331 -16.32 -14.45 -2.58
C LEU A 331 -15.74 -15.32 -3.69
N ASP A 332 -14.43 -15.25 -3.84
CA ASP A 332 -13.60 -16.14 -4.65
C ASP A 332 -12.89 -17.17 -3.75
N ASP A 333 -12.43 -16.72 -2.57
CA ASP A 333 -11.68 -17.53 -1.62
C ASP A 333 -12.58 -17.97 -0.46
N ILE A 334 -13.08 -19.20 -0.58
CA ILE A 334 -14.08 -19.80 0.32
C ILE A 334 -13.50 -21.09 0.89
N ALA A 335 -13.69 -21.32 2.20
CA ALA A 335 -13.36 -22.59 2.85
C ALA A 335 -13.93 -23.78 2.07
N HIS A 336 -13.14 -24.84 1.90
CA HIS A 336 -13.45 -25.94 0.95
C HIS A 336 -14.84 -26.58 1.15
N ASP A 337 -15.24 -26.76 2.41
CA ASP A 337 -16.53 -27.36 2.77
C ASP A 337 -17.71 -26.38 2.65
N ALA A 338 -17.47 -25.07 2.51
CA ALA A 338 -18.47 -24.02 2.37
C ALA A 338 -18.83 -23.64 0.92
N VAL A 339 -18.12 -24.19 -0.09
CA VAL A 339 -18.35 -23.84 -1.50
C VAL A 339 -19.72 -24.35 -2.00
N PRO A 340 -20.68 -23.47 -2.38
CA PRO A 340 -22.06 -23.89 -2.69
C PRO A 340 -22.25 -24.44 -4.11
N THR A 341 -21.31 -24.17 -5.02
CA THR A 341 -21.48 -24.44 -6.45
C THR A 341 -21.67 -25.93 -6.76
N GLY A 342 -22.83 -26.28 -7.31
CA GLY A 342 -23.17 -27.66 -7.67
C GLY A 342 -23.49 -28.57 -6.49
N LYS A 343 -23.67 -28.00 -5.29
CA LYS A 343 -23.96 -28.70 -4.04
C LYS A 343 -25.29 -28.20 -3.43
N VAL A 344 -25.77 -28.88 -2.40
CA VAL A 344 -26.92 -28.46 -1.57
C VAL A 344 -26.46 -28.24 -0.12
N ALA A 345 -27.15 -27.42 0.66
CA ALA A 345 -26.87 -27.27 2.08
C ALA A 345 -26.93 -28.63 2.81
N ASP A 346 -26.02 -28.89 3.74
CA ASP A 346 -25.99 -30.13 4.55
C ASP A 346 -27.18 -30.24 5.52
N GLY A 347 -27.77 -29.11 5.90
CA GLY A 347 -29.00 -29.00 6.67
C GLY A 347 -28.81 -29.14 8.18
N ASP A 348 -27.60 -28.92 8.69
CA ASP A 348 -27.36 -28.81 10.13
C ASP A 348 -27.32 -27.34 10.61
N LEU A 349 -26.63 -27.07 11.72
CA LEU A 349 -26.46 -25.73 12.31
C LEU A 349 -25.03 -25.57 12.86
N GLU A 350 -24.13 -26.48 12.51
CA GLU A 350 -22.74 -26.51 12.97
C GLU A 350 -21.93 -25.56 12.10
N VAL A 351 -20.98 -24.85 12.71
CA VAL A 351 -20.03 -23.99 11.99
C VAL A 351 -18.66 -24.62 12.18
N SER A 352 -18.10 -25.28 11.17
CA SER A 352 -16.81 -25.95 11.34
C SER A 352 -15.99 -26.05 10.05
N LEU A 353 -14.68 -25.80 10.15
CA LEU A 353 -13.72 -25.96 9.04
C LEU A 353 -13.56 -27.42 8.57
N ALA A 354 -13.94 -28.37 9.41
CA ALA A 354 -14.02 -29.78 9.07
C ALA A 354 -15.44 -30.22 9.36
N ASN A 355 -16.13 -30.84 8.41
CA ASN A 355 -17.47 -31.38 8.68
C ASN A 355 -17.39 -32.49 9.77
N LEU A 356 -17.56 -32.11 11.05
CA LEU A 356 -17.22 -32.90 12.24
C LEU A 356 -18.23 -34.03 12.50
N ASP A 357 -19.39 -33.98 11.85
CA ASP A 357 -20.43 -35.00 11.95
C ASP A 357 -20.09 -36.26 11.14
N GLY A 358 -19.05 -36.20 10.29
CA GLY A 358 -18.61 -37.28 9.42
C GLY A 358 -19.58 -37.58 8.27
N SER A 359 -20.44 -36.63 7.92
CA SER A 359 -21.31 -36.70 6.76
C SER A 359 -20.51 -36.64 5.46
N ASP A 360 -21.08 -37.25 4.43
CA ASP A 360 -20.51 -37.26 3.09
C ASP A 360 -20.69 -35.88 2.45
N THR A 361 -19.60 -35.13 2.28
CA THR A 361 -19.60 -33.84 1.56
C THR A 361 -19.78 -34.02 0.05
N SER A 362 -19.98 -35.27 -0.45
CA SER A 362 -20.32 -35.51 -1.86
C SER A 362 -21.71 -34.96 -2.21
N GLY A 363 -21.70 -33.71 -2.65
CA GLY A 363 -22.91 -32.97 -3.05
C GLY A 363 -23.49 -32.06 -1.97
N ASN A 364 -22.89 -31.99 -0.77
CA ASN A 364 -23.31 -31.07 0.30
C ASN A 364 -22.25 -30.02 0.63
N TYR A 365 -22.66 -28.82 1.06
CA TYR A 365 -21.79 -27.78 1.61
C TYR A 365 -22.33 -27.27 2.96
N ASP A 366 -21.42 -26.78 3.80
CA ASP A 366 -21.70 -26.14 5.10
C ASP A 366 -22.10 -24.67 4.84
N ASN A 367 -23.40 -24.39 4.91
CA ASN A 367 -23.92 -23.05 4.65
C ASN A 367 -23.73 -22.10 5.83
N GLU A 368 -23.61 -22.63 7.06
CA GLU A 368 -23.30 -21.86 8.25
C GLU A 368 -21.84 -21.37 8.24
N LEU A 369 -20.90 -22.17 7.75
CA LEU A 369 -19.52 -21.77 7.50
C LEU A 369 -19.42 -20.77 6.34
N LEU A 370 -20.19 -20.97 5.26
CA LEU A 370 -20.28 -19.96 4.19
C LEU A 370 -20.75 -18.62 4.76
N ASP A 371 -21.78 -18.66 5.60
CA ASP A 371 -22.35 -17.49 6.29
C ASP A 371 -21.36 -16.75 7.20
N ALA A 372 -20.30 -17.42 7.66
CA ALA A 372 -19.26 -16.83 8.50
C ALA A 372 -18.17 -16.06 7.71
N HIS A 373 -18.10 -16.19 6.39
CA HIS A 373 -17.10 -15.49 5.59
C HIS A 373 -17.39 -13.99 5.52
N TYR A 374 -16.33 -13.18 5.56
CA TYR A 374 -16.43 -11.71 5.48
C TYR A 374 -16.61 -11.24 4.05
N ILE A 375 -17.50 -10.27 3.80
CA ILE A 375 -17.71 -9.70 2.47
C ILE A 375 -17.01 -8.35 2.39
N THR A 376 -16.13 -8.20 1.40
CA THR A 376 -15.37 -6.99 1.13
C THR A 376 -15.56 -6.56 -0.33
N GLY A 377 -14.89 -5.50 -0.79
CA GLY A 377 -14.95 -5.05 -2.18
C GLY A 377 -14.32 -6.02 -3.19
N ASP A 378 -13.41 -6.89 -2.70
CA ASP A 378 -12.69 -7.90 -3.45
C ASP A 378 -13.02 -9.32 -2.94
N GLY A 379 -13.26 -10.26 -3.84
CA GLY A 379 -13.71 -11.61 -3.48
C GLY A 379 -12.68 -12.45 -2.72
N ARG A 380 -11.42 -12.02 -2.63
CA ARG A 380 -10.32 -12.76 -2.00
C ARG A 380 -10.03 -12.31 -0.57
N GLY A 381 -10.84 -11.43 0.03
CA GLY A 381 -10.57 -10.90 1.38
C GLY A 381 -10.51 -11.91 2.54
N ASN A 382 -10.86 -13.18 2.32
CA ASN A 382 -10.76 -14.27 3.29
C ASN A 382 -9.60 -15.25 3.00
N GLU A 383 -8.73 -14.94 2.03
CA GLU A 383 -7.65 -15.82 1.61
C GLU A 383 -6.80 -16.28 2.79
N ASN A 384 -6.42 -15.33 3.66
CA ASN A 384 -5.82 -15.58 4.97
C ASN A 384 -6.26 -14.50 5.97
N ILE A 385 -6.16 -14.80 7.27
CA ILE A 385 -6.60 -13.86 8.32
C ILE A 385 -5.81 -12.55 8.37
N GLY A 386 -4.57 -12.54 7.86
CA GLY A 386 -3.74 -11.34 7.77
C GLY A 386 -4.31 -10.35 6.76
N LEU A 387 -4.68 -10.83 5.58
CA LEU A 387 -5.38 -10.04 4.57
C LEU A 387 -6.74 -9.54 5.09
N THR A 388 -7.50 -10.38 5.80
CA THR A 388 -8.76 -9.96 6.45
C THR A 388 -8.54 -8.79 7.42
N ALA A 389 -7.41 -8.76 8.14
CA ALA A 389 -7.07 -7.64 9.02
C ALA A 389 -6.85 -6.33 8.26
N VAL A 390 -6.19 -6.36 7.08
CA VAL A 390 -6.02 -5.18 6.23
C VAL A 390 -7.36 -4.64 5.74
N HIS A 391 -8.27 -5.53 5.28
CA HIS A 391 -9.62 -5.13 4.89
C HIS A 391 -10.41 -4.50 6.05
N HIS A 392 -10.27 -5.04 7.26
CA HIS A 392 -10.92 -4.48 8.45
C HIS A 392 -10.51 -3.02 8.66
N ILE A 393 -9.20 -2.74 8.60
CA ILE A 393 -8.64 -1.41 8.88
C ILE A 393 -9.27 -0.34 7.97
N PHE A 394 -9.32 -0.60 6.67
CA PHE A 394 -9.88 0.33 5.70
C PHE A 394 -11.41 0.46 5.77
N HIS A 395 -12.11 -0.62 6.12
CA HIS A 395 -13.54 -0.59 6.39
C HIS A 395 -13.86 0.28 7.61
N ALA A 396 -13.12 0.09 8.70
CA ALA A 396 -13.24 0.86 9.93
C ALA A 396 -12.94 2.35 9.67
N GLU A 397 -11.91 2.64 8.86
CA GLU A 397 -11.54 4.02 8.55
C GLU A 397 -12.65 4.77 7.81
N HIS A 398 -13.31 4.14 6.83
CA HIS A 398 -14.47 4.74 6.16
C HIS A 398 -15.58 5.11 7.16
N ASN A 399 -15.93 4.16 8.02
CA ASN A 399 -17.01 4.34 9.00
C ASN A 399 -16.64 5.33 10.10
N ARG A 400 -15.36 5.46 10.45
CA ARG A 400 -14.82 6.48 11.37
C ARG A 400 -14.91 7.87 10.74
N LEU A 401 -14.44 8.04 9.49
CA LEU A 401 -14.51 9.32 8.78
C LEU A 401 -15.93 9.80 8.57
N LEU A 402 -16.86 8.89 8.28
CA LEU A 402 -18.28 9.24 8.22
C LEU A 402 -18.77 9.88 9.53
N GLY A 403 -18.34 9.34 10.67
CA GLY A 403 -18.63 9.91 12.00
C GLY A 403 -18.07 11.32 12.13
N HIS A 404 -16.78 11.49 11.84
CA HIS A 404 -16.09 12.78 11.85
C HIS A 404 -16.79 13.84 10.97
N ILE A 405 -17.13 13.47 9.74
CA ILE A 405 -17.84 14.35 8.79
C ILE A 405 -19.21 14.78 9.35
N LYS A 406 -19.97 13.86 9.97
CA LYS A 406 -21.25 14.21 10.59
C LYS A 406 -21.08 15.18 11.74
N ASP A 407 -20.06 14.99 12.57
CA ASP A 407 -19.77 15.85 13.72
C ASP A 407 -19.41 17.28 13.27
N LEU A 408 -18.56 17.41 12.25
CA LEU A 408 -18.24 18.70 11.61
C LEU A 408 -19.49 19.38 11.03
N VAL A 409 -20.33 18.64 10.31
CA VAL A 409 -21.56 19.21 9.74
C VAL A 409 -22.51 19.68 10.83
N VAL A 410 -22.66 18.92 11.92
CA VAL A 410 -23.53 19.30 13.04
C VAL A 410 -22.98 20.50 13.80
N ALA A 411 -21.66 20.65 13.92
CA ALA A 411 -21.04 21.80 14.56
C ALA A 411 -21.44 23.14 13.90
N GLU A 412 -21.73 23.11 12.59
CA GLU A 412 -22.14 24.29 11.80
C GLU A 412 -23.64 24.62 11.87
N ALA A 413 -24.45 23.86 12.63
CA ALA A 413 -25.91 24.02 12.62
C ALA A 413 -26.39 25.40 13.12
N ASP A 414 -25.66 26.03 14.03
CA ASP A 414 -26.00 27.34 14.59
C ASP A 414 -25.42 28.51 13.77
N SER A 415 -24.26 28.32 13.15
CA SER A 415 -23.53 29.33 12.35
C SER A 415 -24.03 29.40 10.91
N ASP A 416 -24.21 28.25 10.26
CA ASP A 416 -24.54 28.12 8.84
C ASP A 416 -25.51 26.94 8.58
N PRO A 417 -26.81 27.09 8.91
CA PRO A 417 -27.81 26.06 8.66
C PRO A 417 -28.04 25.78 7.17
N ASP A 418 -27.67 26.71 6.28
CA ASP A 418 -27.78 26.50 4.83
C ASP A 418 -26.74 25.47 4.37
N PHE A 419 -25.50 25.52 4.89
CA PHE A 419 -24.53 24.46 4.69
C PHE A 419 -25.01 23.10 5.19
N VAL A 420 -25.49 23.03 6.44
CA VAL A 420 -25.98 21.79 7.02
C VAL A 420 -27.06 21.17 6.12
N SER A 421 -27.97 21.99 5.59
CA SER A 421 -29.04 21.51 4.70
C SER A 421 -28.54 20.83 3.41
N GLN A 422 -27.32 21.11 2.96
CA GLN A 422 -26.72 20.45 1.78
C GLN A 422 -26.31 19.00 2.06
N TRP A 423 -26.14 18.62 3.31
CA TRP A 423 -25.80 17.25 3.74
C TRP A 423 -27.02 16.42 4.14
N LEU A 424 -28.21 17.03 4.10
CA LEU A 424 -29.46 16.40 4.50
C LEU A 424 -30.35 16.09 3.29
N GLN A 425 -31.34 15.23 3.52
CA GLN A 425 -32.45 15.03 2.59
C GLN A 425 -33.27 16.33 2.46
N PRO A 426 -33.87 16.63 1.28
CA PRO A 426 -34.58 17.89 1.05
C PRO A 426 -35.75 18.20 2.02
N ASP A 427 -36.27 17.19 2.72
CA ASP A 427 -37.39 17.27 3.66
C ASP A 427 -37.01 17.06 5.12
N ALA A 428 -35.71 17.08 5.44
CA ALA A 428 -35.21 16.94 6.81
C ALA A 428 -35.78 18.00 7.76
N ASN A 429 -36.14 17.56 8.97
CA ASN A 429 -36.62 18.41 10.06
C ASN A 429 -35.57 18.48 11.18
N VAL A 430 -34.64 19.42 11.07
CA VAL A 430 -33.54 19.60 12.03
C VAL A 430 -33.95 20.12 13.42
N SER A 431 -35.23 20.38 13.68
CA SER A 431 -35.68 21.06 14.91
C SER A 431 -35.57 20.22 16.19
N ASP A 432 -35.41 18.90 16.07
CA ASP A 432 -35.13 17.95 17.15
C ASP A 432 -33.73 17.32 17.07
N GLY A 433 -32.81 17.98 16.35
CA GLY A 433 -31.51 17.44 15.98
C GLY A 433 -31.62 16.54 14.76
N VAL A 434 -30.51 16.36 14.04
CA VAL A 434 -30.50 15.59 12.78
C VAL A 434 -30.66 14.10 13.07
N GLN A 435 -31.76 13.51 12.60
CA GLN A 435 -32.03 12.09 12.74
C GLN A 435 -31.31 11.27 11.66
N GLN A 436 -31.06 9.98 11.93
CA GLN A 436 -30.30 9.12 11.01
C GLN A 436 -30.87 9.06 9.57
N HIS A 437 -32.20 9.05 9.44
CA HIS A 437 -32.88 8.97 8.13
C HIS A 437 -32.94 10.31 7.39
N GLU A 438 -32.61 11.41 8.06
CA GLU A 438 -32.61 12.76 7.48
C GLU A 438 -31.30 13.08 6.79
N TRP A 439 -30.23 12.31 7.05
CA TRP A 439 -28.97 12.45 6.37
C TRP A 439 -29.06 12.06 4.89
N ASN A 440 -28.32 12.78 4.05
CA ASN A 440 -28.05 12.35 2.69
C ASN A 440 -26.92 11.31 2.67
N GLY A 441 -27.27 10.06 2.96
CA GLY A 441 -26.31 8.95 2.99
C GLY A 441 -25.62 8.63 1.66
N GLU A 442 -26.09 9.19 0.53
CA GLU A 442 -25.36 9.10 -0.74
C GLU A 442 -24.16 10.03 -0.74
N ARG A 443 -24.34 11.30 -0.40
CA ARG A 443 -23.25 12.28 -0.33
C ARG A 443 -22.25 11.93 0.77
N LEU A 444 -22.76 11.52 1.93
CA LEU A 444 -21.92 11.10 3.05
C LEU A 444 -21.05 9.89 2.71
N PHE A 445 -21.59 8.87 2.02
CA PHE A 445 -20.79 7.72 1.58
C PHE A 445 -19.67 8.15 0.64
N GLN A 446 -19.97 9.03 -0.32
CA GLN A 446 -18.95 9.53 -1.26
C GLN A 446 -17.91 10.40 -0.56
N ALA A 447 -18.30 11.21 0.44
CA ALA A 447 -17.35 12.02 1.20
C ALA A 447 -16.39 11.16 2.04
N ALA A 448 -16.91 10.14 2.74
CA ALA A 448 -16.07 9.20 3.49
C ALA A 448 -15.18 8.38 2.54
N ARG A 449 -15.74 7.89 1.42
CA ARG A 449 -14.98 7.19 0.36
C ARG A 449 -13.86 8.05 -0.20
N PHE A 450 -14.14 9.30 -0.55
CA PHE A 450 -13.13 10.25 -1.02
C PHE A 450 -12.00 10.38 0.00
N GLY A 451 -12.34 10.59 1.28
CA GLY A 451 -11.37 10.67 2.37
C GLY A 451 -10.46 9.45 2.50
N THR A 452 -11.04 8.25 2.45
CA THR A 452 -10.26 7.01 2.57
C THR A 452 -9.43 6.70 1.31
N GLU A 453 -9.95 7.00 0.12
CA GLU A 453 -9.23 6.80 -1.14
C GLU A 453 -7.94 7.63 -1.19
N MET A 454 -7.99 8.90 -0.77
CA MET A 454 -6.79 9.76 -0.77
C MET A 454 -5.74 9.28 0.23
N GLN A 455 -6.17 8.86 1.42
CA GLN A 455 -5.27 8.20 2.38
C GLN A 455 -4.63 6.95 1.77
N TYR A 456 -5.43 6.09 1.13
CA TYR A 456 -4.88 4.88 0.52
C TYR A 456 -3.85 5.20 -0.58
N GLN A 457 -4.10 6.20 -1.43
CA GLN A 457 -3.15 6.62 -2.47
C GLN A 457 -1.84 7.14 -1.89
N HIS A 458 -1.92 8.07 -0.93
CA HIS A 458 -0.75 8.61 -0.23
C HIS A 458 0.08 7.48 0.40
N LEU A 459 -0.54 6.61 1.20
CA LEU A 459 0.17 5.50 1.86
C LEU A 459 0.82 4.50 0.88
N VAL A 460 0.18 4.25 -0.26
CA VAL A 460 0.75 3.36 -1.27
C VAL A 460 2.05 3.91 -1.83
N PHE A 461 2.13 5.20 -2.19
CA PHE A 461 3.34 5.74 -2.80
C PHE A 461 4.39 6.10 -1.75
N GLU A 462 3.97 6.75 -0.66
CA GLU A 462 4.90 7.28 0.34
C GLU A 462 5.44 6.22 1.30
N ASN A 463 4.72 5.12 1.54
CA ASN A 463 5.20 4.10 2.49
C ASN A 463 5.48 2.75 1.82
N PHE A 464 4.68 2.34 0.83
CA PHE A 464 4.74 0.96 0.33
C PHE A 464 5.56 0.80 -0.97
N ALA A 465 5.23 1.56 -2.01
CA ALA A 465 5.82 1.40 -3.34
C ALA A 465 7.30 1.81 -3.34
N ARG A 466 7.63 2.94 -2.70
CA ARG A 466 9.01 3.41 -2.56
C ARG A 466 9.86 2.54 -1.65
N ARG A 467 9.24 1.80 -0.72
CA ARG A 467 9.96 0.75 0.04
C ARG A 467 10.43 -0.40 -0.85
N ILE A 468 9.69 -0.72 -1.92
CA ILE A 468 10.04 -1.75 -2.89
C ILE A 468 11.03 -1.19 -3.93
N GLN A 469 10.75 0.00 -4.46
CA GLN A 469 11.61 0.71 -5.40
C GLN A 469 11.70 2.21 -5.04
N PRO A 470 12.76 2.64 -4.34
CA PRO A 470 12.94 4.03 -3.91
C PRO A 470 13.03 5.06 -5.05
N ASN A 471 13.39 4.62 -6.26
CA ASN A 471 13.59 5.50 -7.42
C ASN A 471 12.34 5.62 -8.31
N ILE A 472 11.14 5.28 -7.81
CA ILE A 472 9.91 5.66 -8.52
C ILE A 472 9.89 7.19 -8.58
N ASP A 473 9.83 7.73 -9.80
CA ASP A 473 9.85 9.18 -10.03
C ASP A 473 8.75 9.88 -9.22
N GLU A 474 9.05 11.07 -8.72
CA GLU A 474 8.07 11.94 -8.07
C GLU A 474 6.97 12.34 -9.08
N PHE A 475 5.75 12.48 -8.59
CA PHE A 475 4.64 12.90 -9.41
C PHE A 475 4.77 14.39 -9.75
N GLU A 476 4.94 14.71 -11.04
CA GLU A 476 4.95 16.10 -11.50
C GLU A 476 3.54 16.62 -11.85
N ALA A 477 2.82 15.86 -12.70
CA ALA A 477 1.50 16.22 -13.19
C ALA A 477 0.82 15.05 -13.90
N HIS A 478 -0.52 15.07 -13.97
CA HIS A 478 -1.27 14.09 -14.74
C HIS A 478 -0.99 14.16 -16.25
N ASP A 479 -0.57 13.04 -16.86
CA ASP A 479 -0.42 12.87 -18.30
C ASP A 479 -1.61 12.13 -18.92
N VAL A 480 -2.44 12.90 -19.64
CA VAL A 480 -3.65 12.40 -20.34
C VAL A 480 -3.37 11.40 -21.46
N SER A 481 -2.11 11.17 -21.83
CA SER A 481 -1.71 10.21 -22.88
C SER A 481 -1.44 8.80 -22.37
N ILE A 482 -1.30 8.63 -21.04
CA ILE A 482 -1.01 7.36 -20.39
C ILE A 482 -2.31 6.57 -20.14
N ASP A 483 -2.33 5.28 -20.49
CA ASP A 483 -3.38 4.34 -20.07
C ASP A 483 -2.85 3.59 -18.83
N PRO A 484 -3.42 3.80 -17.62
CA PRO A 484 -2.93 3.20 -16.39
C PRO A 484 -3.28 1.71 -16.25
N ALA A 485 -3.76 1.05 -17.30
CA ALA A 485 -4.14 -0.36 -17.26
C ALA A 485 -2.97 -1.26 -16.85
N ILE A 486 -3.24 -2.21 -15.94
CA ILE A 486 -2.26 -3.19 -15.49
C ILE A 486 -1.79 -4.06 -16.64
N THR A 487 -0.48 -4.20 -16.81
CA THR A 487 0.11 -5.02 -17.86
C THR A 487 0.10 -6.52 -17.51
N ALA A 488 0.04 -7.37 -18.53
CA ALA A 488 0.01 -8.82 -18.36
C ALA A 488 1.28 -9.35 -17.67
N GLU A 489 2.45 -8.78 -17.96
CA GLU A 489 3.72 -9.10 -17.32
C GLU A 489 3.68 -8.79 -15.82
N PHE A 490 3.10 -7.65 -15.44
CA PHE A 490 2.92 -7.25 -14.05
C PHE A 490 2.02 -8.25 -13.29
N ALA A 491 0.77 -8.42 -13.74
CA ALA A 491 -0.26 -9.23 -13.09
C ALA A 491 0.05 -10.74 -13.04
N HIS A 492 0.53 -11.28 -14.16
CA HIS A 492 0.69 -12.73 -14.28
C HIS A 492 2.05 -13.23 -13.81
N THR A 493 3.00 -12.33 -13.52
CA THR A 493 4.36 -12.73 -13.16
C THR A 493 5.03 -11.78 -12.19
N VAL A 494 5.25 -10.50 -12.51
CA VAL A 494 6.20 -9.68 -11.74
C VAL A 494 5.69 -9.42 -10.32
N TYR A 495 4.47 -8.93 -10.13
CA TYR A 495 3.96 -8.57 -8.81
C TYR A 495 3.85 -9.77 -7.85
N ARG A 496 3.83 -10.99 -8.41
CA ARG A 496 3.87 -12.25 -7.67
C ARG A 496 5.20 -12.51 -6.96
N PHE A 497 6.13 -11.55 -6.95
CA PHE A 497 7.29 -11.60 -6.07
C PHE A 497 6.87 -11.69 -4.59
N GLY A 498 5.69 -11.15 -4.22
CA GLY A 498 5.17 -11.24 -2.85
C GLY A 498 5.00 -12.67 -2.32
N HIS A 499 4.92 -13.68 -3.19
CA HIS A 499 4.82 -15.08 -2.76
C HIS A 499 6.11 -15.65 -2.14
N SER A 500 7.29 -15.06 -2.38
CA SER A 500 8.52 -15.45 -1.67
C SER A 500 8.64 -14.82 -0.29
N LEU A 501 7.91 -13.72 -0.03
CA LEU A 501 7.99 -12.95 1.21
C LEU A 501 7.26 -13.57 2.41
N LEU A 502 6.30 -14.45 2.15
CA LEU A 502 5.46 -15.07 3.19
C LEU A 502 6.22 -16.08 4.05
N ARG A 503 5.99 -16.02 5.36
CA ARG A 503 6.56 -16.93 6.38
C ARG A 503 5.68 -18.18 6.58
N GLU A 504 6.18 -19.16 7.35
CA GLU A 504 5.43 -20.37 7.72
C GLU A 504 4.30 -20.11 8.74
N THR A 505 4.25 -18.92 9.36
CA THR A 505 3.29 -18.52 10.40
C THR A 505 2.70 -17.15 10.11
N VAL A 506 1.54 -16.86 10.73
CA VAL A 506 0.96 -15.53 10.89
C VAL A 506 0.88 -15.26 12.38
N ASP A 507 1.84 -14.54 12.92
CA ASP A 507 1.94 -14.37 14.37
C ASP A 507 0.88 -13.42 14.91
N ARG A 508 0.43 -13.69 16.13
CA ARG A 508 -0.52 -12.86 16.86
C ARG A 508 -0.01 -12.58 18.25
N ILE A 509 0.08 -11.29 18.60
CA ILE A 509 0.58 -10.81 19.89
C ILE A 509 -0.49 -9.99 20.60
N ASP A 510 -0.86 -10.38 21.82
CA ASP A 510 -1.81 -9.63 22.62
C ASP A 510 -1.27 -8.27 23.08
N ALA A 511 -2.13 -7.41 23.63
CA ALA A 511 -1.73 -6.09 24.11
C ALA A 511 -0.73 -6.13 25.29
N SER A 512 -0.51 -7.30 25.90
CA SER A 512 0.49 -7.52 26.95
C SER A 512 1.79 -8.12 26.42
N GLY A 513 1.97 -8.20 25.09
CA GLY A 513 3.17 -8.72 24.45
C GLY A 513 3.28 -10.25 24.43
N ASN A 514 2.22 -10.98 24.75
CA ASN A 514 2.24 -12.44 24.76
C ASN A 514 1.75 -13.04 23.43
N PRO A 515 2.39 -14.11 22.92
CA PRO A 515 1.87 -14.89 21.82
C PRO A 515 0.48 -15.46 22.12
N VAL A 516 -0.46 -15.30 21.19
CA VAL A 516 -1.88 -15.68 21.36
C VAL A 516 -2.12 -17.16 21.09
N ASP A 517 -1.45 -17.72 20.08
CA ASP A 517 -1.69 -19.07 19.57
C ASP A 517 -0.71 -20.12 20.09
N ALA A 518 -0.01 -19.81 21.18
CA ALA A 518 1.02 -20.70 21.66
C ALA A 518 0.45 -22.08 22.03
N ASP A 519 1.00 -23.13 21.41
CA ASP A 519 0.74 -24.50 21.84
C ASP A 519 1.70 -24.84 22.98
N PRO A 520 1.25 -24.89 24.25
CA PRO A 520 2.11 -25.22 25.37
C PRO A 520 2.65 -26.67 25.30
N ALA A 521 2.11 -27.52 24.41
CA ALA A 521 2.56 -28.89 24.20
C ALA A 521 3.70 -29.02 23.18
N THR A 522 3.95 -28.00 22.34
CA THR A 522 4.94 -28.05 21.25
C THR A 522 6.05 -27.05 21.50
N VAL A 523 7.27 -27.55 21.74
CA VAL A 523 8.44 -26.70 22.01
C VAL A 523 8.82 -25.93 20.74
N GLY A 524 8.63 -24.61 20.76
CA GLY A 524 8.96 -23.72 19.64
C GLY A 524 7.77 -23.29 18.79
N ASP A 525 6.58 -23.87 18.99
CA ASP A 525 5.34 -23.48 18.31
C ASP A 525 4.54 -22.52 19.18
N GLN A 526 4.67 -21.22 18.88
CA GLN A 526 4.02 -20.15 19.64
C GLN A 526 2.92 -19.41 18.87
N GLN A 527 2.67 -19.79 17.61
CA GLN A 527 2.00 -18.92 16.62
C GLN A 527 1.13 -19.71 15.64
N LEU A 528 0.16 -19.04 15.00
CA LEU A 528 -0.70 -19.68 14.02
C LEU A 528 0.08 -20.03 12.75
N SER A 529 0.08 -21.30 12.35
CA SER A 529 0.67 -21.68 11.06
C SER A 529 -0.07 -21.01 9.89
N LEU A 530 0.68 -20.65 8.84
CA LEU A 530 0.11 -20.04 7.64
C LEU A 530 -0.96 -20.96 7.03
N VAL A 531 -0.73 -22.28 7.02
CA VAL A 531 -1.69 -23.29 6.56
C VAL A 531 -3.04 -23.19 7.31
N ASN A 532 -3.01 -23.01 8.64
CA ASN A 532 -4.23 -22.90 9.45
C ASN A 532 -4.87 -21.51 9.36
N SER A 533 -4.16 -20.52 8.82
CA SER A 533 -4.66 -19.16 8.60
C SER A 533 -5.47 -19.02 7.30
N PHE A 534 -5.29 -19.94 6.34
CA PHE A 534 -5.96 -19.88 5.04
C PHE A 534 -7.44 -20.19 5.13
N LEU A 535 -8.27 -19.40 4.43
CA LEU A 535 -9.70 -19.64 4.26
C LEU A 535 -10.44 -19.88 5.59
N ASN A 536 -10.00 -19.18 6.65
CA ASN A 536 -10.40 -19.46 8.02
C ASN A 536 -11.03 -18.24 8.71
N PRO A 537 -12.27 -17.88 8.34
CA PRO A 537 -12.97 -16.75 8.98
C PRO A 537 -13.17 -16.97 10.48
N LEU A 538 -13.24 -18.23 10.93
CA LEU A 538 -13.46 -18.57 12.34
C LEU A 538 -12.24 -18.24 13.21
N ALA A 539 -11.03 -18.44 12.72
CA ALA A 539 -9.81 -18.09 13.46
C ALA A 539 -9.69 -16.58 13.69
N TYR A 540 -10.20 -15.77 12.76
CA TYR A 540 -10.31 -14.32 12.93
C TYR A 540 -11.44 -13.97 13.91
N ALA A 541 -12.65 -14.52 13.72
CA ALA A 541 -13.82 -14.24 14.56
C ALA A 541 -13.65 -14.60 16.04
N GLN A 542 -12.91 -15.67 16.36
CA GLN A 542 -12.65 -16.12 17.74
C GLN A 542 -11.95 -15.07 18.61
N ARG A 543 -11.29 -14.08 18.00
CA ARG A 543 -10.52 -13.03 18.68
C ARG A 543 -11.24 -11.69 18.77
N ASP A 544 -12.56 -11.69 18.56
CA ASP A 544 -13.40 -10.48 18.45
C ASP A 544 -13.10 -9.70 17.16
N ALA A 545 -13.94 -9.92 16.15
CA ALA A 545 -13.81 -9.29 14.84
C ALA A 545 -14.07 -7.77 14.84
N SER A 546 -14.32 -7.14 16.00
CA SER A 546 -14.54 -5.70 16.17
C SER A 546 -13.26 -4.85 16.28
N GLY A 547 -12.07 -5.47 16.18
CA GLY A 547 -10.77 -4.76 16.16
C GLY A 547 -9.60 -5.50 16.82
N PRO A 548 -9.78 -6.19 17.96
CA PRO A 548 -8.68 -6.85 18.66
C PRO A 548 -7.94 -7.90 17.83
N ALA A 549 -8.65 -8.66 16.99
CA ALA A 549 -8.02 -9.62 16.07
C ALA A 549 -7.03 -8.93 15.10
N ALA A 550 -7.43 -7.78 14.52
CA ALA A 550 -6.56 -7.01 13.64
C ALA A 550 -5.34 -6.46 14.40
N ALA A 551 -5.54 -5.92 15.59
CA ALA A 551 -4.44 -5.38 16.41
C ALA A 551 -3.42 -6.47 16.81
N GLU A 552 -3.89 -7.68 17.11
CA GLU A 552 -3.02 -8.81 17.46
C GLU A 552 -2.16 -9.26 16.28
N ILE A 553 -2.76 -9.33 15.08
CA ILE A 553 -2.07 -9.68 13.85
C ILE A 553 -1.05 -8.60 13.49
N VAL A 554 -1.43 -7.32 13.53
CA VAL A 554 -0.52 -6.20 13.24
C VAL A 554 0.68 -6.25 14.16
N ARG A 555 0.48 -6.32 15.49
CA ARG A 555 1.59 -6.41 16.46
C ARG A 555 2.50 -7.61 16.23
N GLY A 556 1.95 -8.75 15.81
CA GLY A 556 2.73 -9.94 15.48
C GLY A 556 3.51 -9.79 14.16
N ALA A 557 2.87 -9.27 13.12
CA ALA A 557 3.43 -9.13 11.79
C ALA A 557 4.52 -8.05 11.71
N THR A 558 4.39 -6.95 12.45
CA THR A 558 5.37 -5.85 12.44
C THR A 558 6.66 -6.15 13.21
N ARG A 559 6.63 -7.16 14.10
CA ARG A 559 7.78 -7.59 14.93
C ARG A 559 8.56 -8.77 14.35
N GLN A 560 8.26 -9.16 13.11
CA GLN A 560 8.91 -10.28 12.45
C GLN A 560 9.56 -9.85 11.14
N VAL A 561 10.85 -10.12 11.01
CA VAL A 561 11.59 -10.02 9.74
C VAL A 561 10.91 -10.89 8.67
N GLY A 562 10.61 -10.34 7.49
CA GLY A 562 10.01 -11.09 6.40
C GLY A 562 10.95 -12.15 5.80
N ASN A 563 10.43 -13.00 4.90
CA ASN A 563 11.32 -13.73 3.99
C ASN A 563 11.85 -12.79 2.89
N GLU A 564 13.03 -13.08 2.35
CA GLU A 564 13.66 -12.31 1.28
C GLU A 564 12.87 -12.34 -0.05
N VAL A 565 13.02 -11.29 -0.87
CA VAL A 565 12.63 -11.36 -2.29
C VAL A 565 13.68 -12.17 -3.05
N ASP A 566 13.46 -13.49 -3.09
CA ASP A 566 14.31 -14.40 -3.86
C ASP A 566 13.53 -15.59 -4.46
N GLU A 567 14.25 -16.56 -5.02
CA GLU A 567 13.66 -17.72 -5.67
C GLU A 567 13.04 -18.75 -4.72
N PHE A 568 13.20 -18.64 -3.40
CA PHE A 568 12.73 -19.62 -2.43
C PHE A 568 11.32 -19.32 -1.93
N VAL A 569 10.54 -20.37 -1.68
CA VAL A 569 9.15 -20.31 -1.22
C VAL A 569 8.95 -21.32 -0.10
N THR A 570 8.26 -20.88 0.96
CA THR A 570 7.93 -21.66 2.16
C THR A 570 7.14 -22.93 1.84
N ASP A 571 7.27 -23.95 2.70
CA ASP A 571 6.61 -25.25 2.56
C ASP A 571 5.09 -25.11 2.62
N ALA A 572 4.58 -24.22 3.48
CA ALA A 572 3.15 -23.89 3.54
C ALA A 572 2.56 -23.50 2.18
N LEU A 573 3.31 -22.78 1.33
CA LEU A 573 2.87 -22.36 0.00
C LEU A 573 3.25 -23.36 -1.09
N ARG A 574 4.38 -24.05 -0.95
CA ARG A 574 4.92 -24.96 -1.96
C ARG A 574 4.32 -26.36 -1.92
N ASN A 575 3.78 -26.78 -0.78
CA ASN A 575 3.29 -28.14 -0.57
C ASN A 575 1.91 -28.23 0.07
N SER A 576 1.40 -27.15 0.68
CA SER A 576 0.18 -27.16 1.48
C SER A 576 -0.72 -25.93 1.27
N VAL A 577 -0.64 -25.24 0.13
CA VAL A 577 -1.38 -23.97 -0.05
C VAL A 577 -2.89 -24.21 0.08
N TYR A 578 -3.56 -23.35 0.85
CA TYR A 578 -4.96 -23.50 1.27
C TYR A 578 -5.27 -24.82 2.01
N GLY A 579 -4.27 -25.46 2.61
CA GLY A 579 -4.42 -26.76 3.26
C GLY A 579 -4.56 -27.94 2.30
N LEU A 580 -4.32 -27.73 1.00
CA LEU A 580 -4.37 -28.77 -0.04
C LEU A 580 -2.95 -29.15 -0.49
N PRO A 581 -2.73 -30.37 -1.01
CA PRO A 581 -1.44 -30.79 -1.57
C PRO A 581 -1.18 -30.11 -2.93
N LEU A 582 -1.06 -28.79 -2.90
CA LEU A 582 -0.86 -27.88 -4.03
C LEU A 582 0.42 -27.07 -3.83
N ASP A 583 0.95 -26.56 -4.94
CA ASP A 583 2.21 -25.83 -5.01
C ASP A 583 2.00 -24.48 -5.71
N LEU A 584 2.08 -23.39 -4.95
CA LEU A 584 1.89 -22.04 -5.47
C LEU A 584 2.98 -21.64 -6.47
N ALA A 585 4.23 -22.05 -6.26
CA ALA A 585 5.33 -21.77 -7.20
C ALA A 585 5.10 -22.49 -8.55
N ALA A 586 4.67 -23.75 -8.52
CA ALA A 586 4.29 -24.47 -9.74
C ALA A 586 3.08 -23.83 -10.43
N ILE A 587 2.10 -23.34 -9.66
CA ILE A 587 0.93 -22.61 -10.20
C ILE A 587 1.36 -21.30 -10.85
N ASN A 588 2.29 -20.53 -10.27
CA ASN A 588 2.81 -19.29 -10.86
C ASN A 588 3.53 -19.55 -12.19
N LEU A 589 4.40 -20.56 -12.23
CA LEU A 589 5.09 -20.98 -13.46
C LEU A 589 4.09 -21.41 -14.54
N ALA A 590 3.09 -22.22 -14.19
CA ALA A 590 2.05 -22.65 -15.13
C ALA A 590 1.16 -21.48 -15.58
N ARG A 591 0.86 -20.51 -14.70
CA ARG A 591 0.06 -19.32 -15.03
C ARG A 591 0.79 -18.42 -16.02
N GLY A 592 2.08 -18.14 -15.81
CA GLY A 592 2.86 -17.33 -16.77
C GLY A 592 2.90 -17.97 -18.16
N ARG A 593 3.01 -19.30 -18.23
CA ARG A 593 2.94 -20.06 -19.50
C ARG A 593 1.54 -20.04 -20.12
N ASP A 594 0.50 -20.17 -19.29
CA ASP A 594 -0.91 -20.13 -19.70
C ASP A 594 -1.32 -18.79 -20.30
N THR A 595 -0.82 -17.69 -19.75
CA THR A 595 -1.13 -16.33 -20.21
C THR A 595 -0.16 -15.82 -21.27
N GLY A 596 0.82 -16.65 -21.67
CA GLY A 596 1.74 -16.39 -22.76
C GLY A 596 2.86 -15.41 -22.41
N ILE A 597 3.26 -15.30 -21.15
CA ILE A 597 4.41 -14.48 -20.75
C ILE A 597 5.71 -15.07 -21.30
N ALA A 598 6.52 -14.24 -21.94
CA ALA A 598 7.79 -14.65 -22.51
C ALA A 598 8.79 -15.11 -21.41
N PRO A 599 9.70 -16.05 -21.71
CA PRO A 599 10.80 -16.38 -20.78
C PRO A 599 11.67 -15.15 -20.49
N LEU A 600 12.41 -15.16 -19.37
CA LEU A 600 13.24 -14.05 -18.88
C LEU A 600 14.09 -13.40 -19.99
N ASN A 601 14.89 -14.19 -20.71
CA ASN A 601 15.75 -13.70 -21.79
C ASN A 601 14.97 -13.19 -23.01
N GLY A 602 13.72 -13.62 -23.20
CA GLY A 602 12.81 -13.10 -24.21
C GLY A 602 12.26 -11.73 -23.86
N VAL A 603 11.92 -11.51 -22.58
CA VAL A 603 11.48 -10.23 -22.02
C VAL A 603 12.63 -9.21 -22.03
N ARG A 604 13.76 -9.57 -21.41
CA ARG A 604 15.00 -8.78 -21.39
C ARG A 604 15.39 -8.30 -22.80
N ARG A 605 15.27 -9.18 -23.80
CA ARG A 605 15.60 -8.83 -25.19
C ARG A 605 14.72 -7.71 -25.73
N GLN A 606 13.40 -7.83 -25.55
CA GLN A 606 12.45 -6.85 -26.05
C GLN A 606 12.62 -5.51 -25.34
N PHE A 607 12.80 -5.52 -24.01
CA PHE A 607 13.08 -4.29 -23.26
C PHE A 607 14.39 -3.64 -23.70
N HIS A 608 15.49 -4.39 -23.78
CA HIS A 608 16.76 -3.86 -24.25
C HIS A 608 16.69 -3.31 -25.68
N GLU A 609 15.97 -3.97 -26.59
CA GLU A 609 15.76 -3.48 -27.96
C GLU A 609 14.91 -2.20 -28.01
N GLY A 610 13.98 -2.04 -27.06
CA GLY A 610 13.12 -0.86 -26.93
C GLY A 610 13.79 0.34 -26.27
N THR A 611 14.58 0.12 -25.21
CA THR A 611 15.16 1.19 -24.37
C THR A 611 16.64 1.44 -24.62
N GLY A 612 17.39 0.42 -25.06
CA GLY A 612 18.84 0.45 -25.12
C GLY A 612 19.54 0.28 -23.77
N ASP A 613 18.79 0.03 -22.69
CA ASP A 613 19.32 -0.11 -21.34
C ASP A 613 20.18 -1.37 -21.20
N ALA A 614 21.44 -1.20 -20.79
CA ALA A 614 22.40 -2.27 -20.63
C ALA A 614 22.01 -3.27 -19.53
N ASP A 615 21.30 -2.84 -18.50
CA ASP A 615 20.90 -3.67 -17.37
C ASP A 615 19.77 -4.63 -17.72
N LEU A 616 19.10 -4.40 -18.85
CA LEU A 616 18.06 -5.27 -19.43
C LEU A 616 18.60 -6.19 -20.51
N LYS A 617 19.92 -6.20 -20.78
CA LYS A 617 20.50 -7.05 -21.83
C LYS A 617 20.26 -8.55 -21.52
N PRO A 618 19.85 -9.38 -22.50
CA PRO A 618 19.73 -10.83 -22.30
C PRO A 618 21.05 -11.46 -21.87
N TYR A 619 20.99 -12.38 -20.92
CA TYR A 619 22.16 -13.15 -20.50
C TYR A 619 22.65 -14.04 -21.64
N ALA A 620 23.91 -13.91 -22.01
CA ALA A 620 24.49 -14.64 -23.14
C ALA A 620 24.85 -16.09 -22.78
N SER A 621 24.96 -16.42 -21.49
CA SER A 621 25.38 -17.73 -21.03
C SER A 621 24.96 -18.02 -19.59
N TRP A 622 24.99 -19.29 -19.19
CA TRP A 622 24.74 -19.70 -17.80
C TRP A 622 25.73 -19.09 -16.81
N ALA A 623 26.99 -18.90 -17.20
CA ALA A 623 28.00 -18.25 -16.36
C ALA A 623 27.68 -16.77 -16.13
N GLU A 624 27.14 -16.07 -17.13
CA GLU A 624 26.71 -14.68 -16.99
C GLU A 624 25.46 -14.56 -16.12
N PHE A 625 24.47 -15.44 -16.32
CA PHE A 625 23.30 -15.51 -15.45
C PHE A 625 23.69 -15.80 -13.99
N GLY A 626 24.55 -16.80 -13.76
CA GLY A 626 25.04 -17.15 -12.41
C GLY A 626 25.82 -16.04 -11.69
N GLY A 627 26.41 -15.09 -12.44
CA GLY A 627 27.05 -13.89 -11.86
C GLY A 627 26.08 -12.74 -11.57
N ASN A 628 24.82 -12.88 -11.93
CA ASN A 628 23.78 -11.85 -11.81
C ASN A 628 22.53 -12.31 -11.05
N ILE A 629 22.52 -13.53 -10.53
CA ILE A 629 21.52 -13.97 -9.55
C ILE A 629 21.99 -13.68 -8.13
N ARG A 630 21.04 -13.48 -7.21
CA ARG A 630 21.28 -13.19 -5.78
C ARG A 630 22.06 -14.31 -5.11
N HIS A 631 21.67 -15.56 -5.37
CA HIS A 631 22.27 -16.76 -4.78
C HIS A 631 22.99 -17.58 -5.86
N PRO A 632 24.30 -17.39 -6.09
CA PRO A 632 25.06 -18.13 -7.09
C PRO A 632 24.98 -19.66 -6.93
N GLU A 633 24.75 -20.14 -5.70
CA GLU A 633 24.53 -21.54 -5.35
C GLU A 633 23.34 -22.15 -6.11
N SER A 634 22.32 -21.34 -6.41
CA SER A 634 21.13 -21.76 -7.15
C SER A 634 21.40 -22.03 -8.63
N LEU A 635 22.55 -21.60 -9.19
CA LEU A 635 22.89 -21.87 -10.60
C LEU A 635 22.82 -23.37 -10.93
N ILE A 636 23.20 -24.23 -9.99
CA ILE A 636 23.11 -25.68 -10.12
C ILE A 636 21.66 -26.12 -10.31
N ASN A 637 20.74 -25.58 -9.51
CA ASN A 637 19.32 -25.91 -9.57
C ASN A 637 18.67 -25.39 -10.86
N PHE A 638 19.03 -24.17 -11.31
CA PHE A 638 18.59 -23.63 -12.59
C PHE A 638 19.05 -24.49 -13.78
N ILE A 639 20.32 -24.90 -13.80
CA ILE A 639 20.84 -25.80 -14.84
C ILE A 639 20.18 -27.19 -14.75
N ALA A 640 19.91 -27.71 -13.55
CA ALA A 640 19.21 -28.97 -13.37
C ALA A 640 17.77 -28.93 -13.93
N ALA A 641 17.10 -27.78 -13.80
CA ALA A 641 15.72 -27.58 -14.22
C ALA A 641 15.58 -27.28 -15.73
N TYR A 642 16.41 -26.39 -16.26
CA TYR A 642 16.26 -25.84 -17.62
C TYR A 642 17.37 -26.27 -18.60
N GLY A 643 18.51 -26.74 -18.10
CA GLY A 643 19.70 -27.00 -18.90
C GLY A 643 19.50 -28.07 -19.98
N ILE A 644 19.97 -27.78 -21.20
CA ILE A 644 19.95 -28.72 -22.32
C ILE A 644 21.35 -29.31 -22.49
N HIS A 645 21.63 -30.38 -21.76
CA HIS A 645 22.94 -31.04 -21.74
C HIS A 645 22.80 -32.57 -21.80
N PRO A 646 23.71 -33.33 -22.47
CA PRO A 646 23.63 -34.79 -22.55
C PRO A 646 23.56 -35.51 -21.19
N LEU A 647 24.22 -34.97 -20.15
CA LEU A 647 24.13 -35.54 -18.79
C LEU A 647 22.73 -35.37 -18.19
N LEU A 648 22.09 -34.22 -18.41
CA LEU A 648 20.74 -33.93 -17.92
C LEU A 648 19.67 -34.74 -18.65
N ALA A 649 19.86 -34.98 -19.96
CA ALA A 649 18.97 -35.82 -20.75
C ALA A 649 18.91 -37.30 -20.28
N GLY A 650 19.94 -37.75 -19.55
CA GLY A 650 20.00 -39.09 -18.96
C GLY A 650 19.44 -39.20 -17.54
N ALA A 651 19.11 -38.08 -16.90
CA ALA A 651 18.63 -38.02 -15.52
C ALA A 651 17.10 -38.04 -15.45
N SER A 652 16.55 -38.89 -14.58
CA SER A 652 15.09 -39.12 -14.47
C SER A 652 14.47 -38.65 -13.16
N THR A 653 15.28 -38.53 -12.10
CA THR A 653 14.85 -38.03 -10.79
C THR A 653 15.40 -36.64 -10.50
N ILE A 654 14.80 -35.92 -9.55
CA ILE A 654 15.28 -34.63 -9.05
C ILE A 654 16.73 -34.75 -8.57
N ALA A 655 17.04 -35.80 -7.80
CA ALA A 655 18.39 -36.07 -7.31
C ALA A 655 19.39 -36.31 -8.47
N GLU A 656 19.03 -37.12 -9.46
CA GLU A 656 19.91 -37.37 -10.63
C GLU A 656 20.14 -36.10 -11.46
N LYS A 657 19.11 -35.25 -11.62
CA LYS A 657 19.22 -33.97 -12.34
C LYS A 657 20.18 -33.03 -11.62
N ARG A 658 20.03 -32.87 -10.31
CA ARG A 658 20.93 -32.07 -9.48
C ARG A 658 22.36 -32.62 -9.51
N ALA A 659 22.53 -33.92 -9.41
CA ALA A 659 23.85 -34.57 -9.51
C ALA A 659 24.52 -34.31 -10.87
N ALA A 660 23.77 -34.40 -11.96
CA ALA A 660 24.28 -34.07 -13.29
C ALA A 660 24.66 -32.58 -13.41
N ALA A 661 23.87 -31.67 -12.84
CA ALA A 661 24.19 -30.25 -12.82
C ALA A 661 25.45 -29.93 -11.99
N ILE A 662 25.64 -30.57 -10.83
CA ILE A 662 26.87 -30.44 -10.02
C ILE A 662 28.11 -30.85 -10.85
N VAL A 663 28.02 -31.93 -11.62
CA VAL A 663 29.12 -32.33 -12.52
C VAL A 663 29.41 -31.26 -13.57
N ILE A 664 28.37 -30.64 -14.14
CA ILE A 664 28.51 -29.58 -15.16
C ILE A 664 29.14 -28.32 -14.57
N VAL A 665 28.68 -27.87 -13.40
CA VAL A 665 29.08 -26.58 -12.78
C VAL A 665 30.40 -26.71 -12.03
N ASP A 666 30.52 -27.70 -11.16
CA ASP A 666 31.65 -27.82 -10.23
C ASP A 666 32.72 -28.81 -10.72
N GLY A 667 32.38 -29.69 -11.67
CA GLY A 667 33.30 -30.74 -12.12
C GLY A 667 33.61 -31.78 -11.06
N ARG A 668 32.66 -32.08 -10.17
CA ARG A 668 32.82 -33.05 -9.08
C ARG A 668 31.59 -33.96 -8.93
N SER A 669 31.72 -35.00 -8.10
CA SER A 669 30.58 -35.81 -7.66
C SER A 669 29.69 -35.00 -6.72
N ASP A 670 28.39 -35.30 -6.76
CA ASP A 670 27.37 -34.83 -5.83
C ASP A 670 27.58 -35.36 -4.40
N ASP A 671 28.09 -36.58 -4.24
CA ASP A 671 28.51 -37.13 -2.96
C ASP A 671 29.86 -36.56 -2.50
N PRO A 672 29.90 -35.72 -1.44
CA PRO A 672 31.14 -35.15 -0.92
C PRO A 672 32.07 -36.19 -0.26
N ALA A 673 31.56 -37.40 0.04
CA ALA A 673 32.37 -38.51 0.57
C ALA A 673 33.05 -39.32 -0.55
N THR A 674 32.64 -39.15 -1.81
CA THR A 674 33.28 -39.80 -2.96
C THR A 674 34.60 -39.08 -3.30
N PRO A 675 35.75 -39.78 -3.36
CA PRO A 675 37.03 -39.16 -3.69
C PRO A 675 36.97 -38.43 -5.04
N GLN A 676 37.38 -37.16 -5.06
CA GLN A 676 37.33 -36.33 -6.26
C GLN A 676 38.15 -36.96 -7.40
N ASP A 677 37.50 -37.28 -8.52
CA ASP A 677 38.19 -37.63 -9.75
C ASP A 677 38.70 -36.35 -10.41
N GLU A 678 39.98 -36.05 -10.26
CA GLU A 678 40.61 -34.86 -10.82
C GLU A 678 40.53 -34.78 -12.37
N SER A 679 40.12 -35.85 -13.05
CA SER A 679 39.89 -35.85 -14.50
C SER A 679 38.53 -35.27 -14.91
N ILE A 680 37.59 -35.16 -13.97
CA ILE A 680 36.32 -34.45 -14.17
C ILE A 680 36.57 -32.96 -13.91
N LYS A 681 36.08 -32.11 -14.81
CA LYS A 681 36.22 -30.66 -14.78
C LYS A 681 34.86 -30.03 -15.08
N PRO A 682 34.60 -28.79 -14.61
CA PRO A 682 33.45 -28.02 -15.06
C PRO A 682 33.36 -28.00 -16.59
N ASP A 683 32.16 -28.12 -17.14
CA ASP A 683 31.95 -27.97 -18.58
C ASP A 683 31.88 -26.47 -18.93
N THR A 684 33.06 -25.85 -19.03
CA THR A 684 33.16 -24.43 -19.33
C THR A 684 32.61 -24.06 -20.71
N ASP A 685 32.57 -25.00 -21.65
CA ASP A 685 31.99 -24.75 -22.98
C ASP A 685 30.46 -24.62 -22.89
N PHE A 686 29.80 -25.49 -22.11
CA PHE A 686 28.36 -25.36 -21.84
C PHE A 686 28.06 -24.08 -21.05
N LEU A 687 28.80 -23.82 -19.97
CA LEU A 687 28.54 -22.68 -19.08
C LEU A 687 28.70 -21.33 -19.77
N ASN A 688 29.63 -21.20 -20.72
CA ASN A 688 29.92 -19.96 -21.44
C ASN A 688 29.29 -19.91 -22.86
N SER A 689 28.52 -20.93 -23.25
CA SER A 689 28.00 -21.09 -24.62
C SER A 689 29.09 -21.01 -25.71
N THR A 690 30.23 -21.64 -25.44
CA THR A 690 31.40 -21.72 -26.34
C THR A 690 31.60 -23.12 -26.89
N GLY A 691 32.61 -23.29 -27.75
CA GLY A 691 33.01 -24.61 -28.26
C GLY A 691 31.85 -25.34 -28.95
N ALA A 692 31.50 -26.52 -28.43
CA ALA A 692 30.42 -27.35 -28.95
C ALA A 692 29.02 -26.76 -28.74
N PHE A 693 28.87 -25.79 -27.84
CA PHE A 693 27.61 -25.13 -27.50
C PHE A 693 27.47 -23.73 -28.13
N SER A 694 28.43 -23.32 -28.98
CA SER A 694 28.33 -22.05 -29.69
C SER A 694 27.15 -22.03 -30.67
N ASN A 695 26.24 -21.07 -30.51
CA ASN A 695 24.97 -20.95 -31.25
C ASN A 695 24.04 -22.18 -31.09
N VAL A 696 24.17 -22.90 -29.97
CA VAL A 696 23.28 -23.99 -29.59
C VAL A 696 22.49 -23.55 -28.38
N GLU A 697 21.18 -23.84 -28.36
CA GLU A 697 20.36 -23.58 -27.19
C GLU A 697 20.84 -24.44 -26.01
N THR A 698 21.19 -23.80 -24.90
CA THR A 698 21.70 -24.44 -23.68
C THR A 698 20.64 -24.49 -22.58
N GLY A 699 19.46 -23.91 -22.80
CA GLY A 699 18.33 -23.87 -21.87
C GLY A 699 18.12 -22.50 -21.22
N ILE A 700 19.10 -21.60 -21.26
CA ILE A 700 19.01 -20.28 -20.60
C ILE A 700 17.85 -19.43 -21.16
N ASN A 701 17.52 -19.58 -22.44
CA ASN A 701 16.40 -18.85 -23.05
C ASN A 701 15.02 -19.42 -22.67
N ASN A 702 14.96 -20.51 -21.89
CA ASN A 702 13.72 -21.14 -21.45
C ASN A 702 13.37 -20.83 -19.98
N VAL A 703 14.24 -20.12 -19.23
CA VAL A 703 13.97 -19.74 -17.84
C VAL A 703 12.71 -18.88 -17.79
N ASP A 704 11.69 -19.34 -17.06
CA ASP A 704 10.44 -18.60 -16.89
C ASP A 704 10.69 -17.25 -16.20
N LEU A 705 9.97 -16.21 -16.63
CA LEU A 705 10.16 -14.85 -16.12
C LEU A 705 9.99 -14.80 -14.59
N TRP A 706 9.02 -15.50 -14.01
CA TRP A 706 8.75 -15.44 -12.57
C TRP A 706 9.93 -15.87 -11.71
N ILE A 707 10.35 -17.12 -11.83
CA ILE A 707 11.45 -17.65 -11.03
C ILE A 707 12.81 -17.08 -11.44
N GLY A 708 12.96 -16.72 -12.72
CA GLY A 708 14.19 -16.12 -13.23
C GLY A 708 14.40 -14.69 -12.73
N GLY A 709 13.34 -13.88 -12.72
CA GLY A 709 13.36 -12.49 -12.25
C GLY A 709 13.45 -12.39 -10.73
N LEU A 710 12.78 -13.29 -9.98
CA LEU A 710 12.97 -13.44 -8.53
C LEU A 710 14.44 -13.68 -8.15
N ALA A 711 15.14 -14.49 -8.95
CA ALA A 711 16.54 -14.82 -8.69
C ALA A 711 17.50 -13.69 -9.05
N GLU A 712 17.12 -12.70 -9.87
CA GLU A 712 18.02 -11.60 -10.24
C GLU A 712 18.43 -10.81 -9.00
N LYS A 713 19.72 -10.52 -8.86
CA LYS A 713 20.20 -9.68 -7.74
C LYS A 713 19.59 -8.28 -7.83
N PRO A 714 19.27 -7.63 -6.69
CA PRO A 714 18.81 -6.26 -6.68
C PRO A 714 19.79 -5.29 -7.35
N LEU A 715 19.25 -4.18 -7.85
CA LEU A 715 20.07 -3.07 -8.33
C LEU A 715 20.81 -2.40 -7.16
N SER A 716 21.97 -1.81 -7.43
CA SER A 716 22.74 -1.08 -6.42
C SER A 716 22.07 0.22 -5.98
N SER A 717 20.93 0.58 -6.57
CA SER A 717 20.15 1.78 -6.28
C SER A 717 19.22 1.64 -5.06
N GLY A 718 19.26 0.50 -4.34
CA GLY A 718 18.61 0.35 -3.04
C GLY A 718 17.23 -0.34 -3.04
N GLY A 719 16.64 -0.63 -4.20
CA GLY A 719 15.36 -1.36 -4.29
C GLY A 719 15.47 -2.87 -4.01
N LEU A 720 14.32 -3.53 -3.83
CA LEU A 720 14.23 -4.96 -3.51
C LEU A 720 14.31 -5.89 -4.74
N LEU A 721 14.07 -5.34 -5.93
CA LEU A 721 13.88 -6.11 -7.16
C LEU A 721 15.14 -6.14 -8.05
N GLY A 722 15.36 -7.26 -8.74
CA GLY A 722 16.34 -7.35 -9.82
C GLY A 722 15.92 -6.57 -11.08
N SER A 723 16.84 -6.33 -12.01
CA SER A 723 16.65 -5.34 -13.08
C SER A 723 15.43 -5.57 -13.97
N THR A 724 15.06 -6.82 -14.28
CA THR A 724 13.89 -7.08 -15.14
C THR A 724 12.57 -6.83 -14.41
N PHE A 725 12.46 -7.29 -13.17
CA PHE A 725 11.27 -7.06 -12.34
C PHE A 725 11.13 -5.58 -12.00
N ASN A 726 12.26 -4.93 -11.71
CA ASN A 726 12.29 -3.51 -11.43
C ASN A 726 11.69 -2.71 -12.58
N PHE A 727 12.17 -2.91 -13.80
CA PHE A 727 11.66 -2.19 -14.97
C PHE A 727 10.15 -2.32 -15.13
N VAL A 728 9.59 -3.53 -14.93
CA VAL A 728 8.13 -3.72 -15.05
C VAL A 728 7.38 -3.08 -13.88
N PHE A 729 7.91 -3.17 -12.67
CA PHE A 729 7.27 -2.62 -11.47
C PHE A 729 7.27 -1.08 -11.50
N GLU A 730 8.45 -0.48 -11.66
CA GLU A 730 8.66 0.97 -11.72
C GLU A 730 7.80 1.61 -12.82
N THR A 731 7.90 1.09 -14.06
CA THR A 731 7.06 1.57 -15.18
C THR A 731 5.56 1.41 -14.88
N GLN A 732 5.13 0.34 -14.20
CA GLN A 732 3.71 0.19 -13.86
C GLN A 732 3.29 1.22 -12.80
N MET A 733 4.09 1.43 -11.75
CA MET A 733 3.79 2.37 -10.68
C MET A 733 3.74 3.82 -11.18
N GLU A 734 4.69 4.23 -12.02
CA GLU A 734 4.70 5.55 -12.66
C GLU A 734 3.46 5.76 -13.53
N ASN A 735 3.09 4.77 -14.35
CA ASN A 735 1.87 4.87 -15.16
C ASN A 735 0.59 4.95 -14.30
N LEU A 736 0.60 4.38 -13.09
CA LEU A 736 -0.53 4.44 -12.16
C LEU A 736 -0.69 5.82 -11.51
N GLN A 737 0.41 6.47 -11.12
CA GLN A 737 0.35 7.86 -10.61
C GLN A 737 0.04 8.84 -11.75
N ASP A 738 0.79 8.80 -12.85
CA ASP A 738 0.72 9.83 -13.90
C ASP A 738 -0.53 9.69 -14.76
N GLY A 739 -1.04 8.46 -14.92
CA GLY A 739 -2.26 8.14 -15.65
C GLY A 739 -3.56 8.31 -14.84
N ASP A 740 -3.48 8.56 -13.53
CA ASP A 740 -4.67 8.79 -12.69
C ASP A 740 -5.01 10.29 -12.61
N ARG A 741 -6.10 10.70 -13.27
CA ARG A 741 -6.56 12.10 -13.22
C ARG A 741 -6.98 12.50 -11.81
N LEU A 742 -7.33 11.53 -10.97
CA LEU A 742 -7.81 11.75 -9.61
C LEU A 742 -6.74 11.38 -8.55
N TYR A 743 -5.45 11.43 -8.93
CA TYR A 743 -4.32 11.22 -8.03
C TYR A 743 -4.25 12.31 -6.95
N TYR A 744 -3.97 11.91 -5.71
CA TYR A 744 -4.18 12.73 -4.51
C TYR A 744 -3.42 14.07 -4.53
N LEU A 745 -2.14 14.11 -4.92
CA LEU A 745 -1.35 15.36 -4.93
C LEU A 745 -1.99 16.45 -5.78
N SER A 746 -2.24 16.16 -7.07
CA SER A 746 -2.92 17.12 -7.96
C SER A 746 -4.33 17.46 -7.51
N ARG A 747 -5.00 16.52 -6.83
CA ARG A 747 -6.41 16.64 -6.43
C ARG A 747 -6.60 17.46 -5.17
N LEU A 748 -5.61 17.47 -4.28
CA LEU A 748 -5.66 18.10 -2.96
C LEU A 748 -4.73 19.31 -2.84
N GLU A 749 -4.01 19.67 -3.90
CA GLU A 749 -3.18 20.87 -3.96
C GLU A 749 -3.90 22.10 -3.36
N GLY A 750 -3.27 22.72 -2.36
CA GLY A 750 -3.79 23.91 -1.68
C GLY A 750 -4.97 23.65 -0.74
N THR A 751 -5.06 22.47 -0.12
CA THR A 751 -6.10 22.16 0.88
C THR A 751 -5.48 21.69 2.19
N ASN A 752 -6.06 22.04 3.34
CA ASN A 752 -5.72 21.43 4.63
C ASN A 752 -5.73 19.90 4.55
N PHE A 753 -6.63 19.33 3.75
CA PHE A 753 -6.66 17.88 3.56
C PHE A 753 -5.31 17.32 3.04
N LEU A 754 -4.59 18.01 2.15
CA LEU A 754 -3.25 17.57 1.77
C LEU A 754 -2.29 17.61 2.96
N THR A 755 -2.23 18.72 3.69
CA THR A 755 -1.42 18.87 4.91
C THR A 755 -1.69 17.77 5.93
N GLN A 756 -2.96 17.42 6.14
CA GLN A 756 -3.38 16.34 7.02
C GLN A 756 -2.95 14.95 6.54
N LEU A 757 -2.77 14.75 5.23
CA LEU A 757 -2.27 13.50 4.67
C LEU A 757 -0.77 13.39 4.86
N GLU A 758 0.00 14.43 4.52
CA GLU A 758 1.46 14.44 4.69
C GLU A 758 1.85 14.22 6.17
N GLY A 759 1.07 14.79 7.09
CA GLY A 759 1.22 14.52 8.52
C GLY A 759 0.65 13.20 9.02
N THR A 760 0.26 12.22 8.18
CA THR A 760 -0.33 10.95 8.64
C THR A 760 0.41 9.72 8.13
N SER A 761 0.91 8.87 9.03
CA SER A 761 1.53 7.58 8.65
C SER A 761 0.53 6.43 8.50
N PHE A 762 0.95 5.35 7.82
CA PHE A 762 0.16 4.12 7.80
C PHE A 762 -0.02 3.56 9.22
N SER A 763 1.00 3.65 10.07
CA SER A 763 0.94 3.22 11.47
C SER A 763 -0.20 3.86 12.24
N GLU A 764 -0.39 5.17 12.13
CA GLU A 764 -1.50 5.85 12.79
C GLU A 764 -2.86 5.40 12.28
N LEU A 765 -2.98 5.15 10.96
CA LEU A 765 -4.21 4.62 10.37
C LEU A 765 -4.53 3.23 10.92
N VAL A 766 -3.52 2.38 11.08
CA VAL A 766 -3.70 1.06 11.68
C VAL A 766 -4.04 1.16 13.17
N MET A 767 -3.31 1.97 13.95
CA MET A 767 -3.52 2.11 15.39
C MET A 767 -4.94 2.57 15.71
N ARG A 768 -5.41 3.66 15.08
CA ARG A 768 -6.75 4.23 15.35
C ARG A 768 -7.92 3.33 14.95
N ASN A 769 -7.69 2.37 14.05
CA ASN A 769 -8.72 1.47 13.53
C ASN A 769 -8.66 0.04 14.11
N THR A 770 -7.66 -0.27 14.94
CA THR A 770 -7.50 -1.62 15.50
C THR A 770 -7.36 -1.65 17.01
N GLY A 771 -6.84 -0.57 17.62
CA GLY A 771 -6.42 -0.55 19.02
C GLY A 771 -5.01 -1.13 19.26
N ALA A 772 -4.20 -1.30 18.21
CA ALA A 772 -2.75 -1.34 18.38
C ALA A 772 -2.24 0.05 18.79
N THR A 773 -1.13 0.08 19.51
CA THR A 773 -0.43 1.30 19.96
C THR A 773 1.07 1.13 19.70
N HIS A 774 1.79 2.24 19.60
CA HIS A 774 3.26 2.30 19.53
C HIS A 774 3.84 1.33 18.49
N LEU A 775 3.31 1.43 17.27
CA LEU A 775 3.88 0.79 16.08
C LEU A 775 5.07 1.63 15.58
N PRO A 776 6.05 1.03 14.88
CA PRO A 776 7.10 1.82 14.21
C PRO A 776 6.48 2.78 13.20
N PHE A 777 7.01 3.99 13.03
CA PHE A 777 6.46 4.99 12.10
C PHE A 777 6.45 4.44 10.66
N ASP A 778 7.59 3.94 10.18
CA ASP A 778 7.63 2.99 9.06
C ASP A 778 7.10 1.64 9.54
N ILE A 779 5.79 1.43 9.38
CA ILE A 779 5.11 0.20 9.77
C ILE A 779 5.68 -1.05 9.08
N PHE A 780 6.41 -0.90 7.98
CA PHE A 780 6.98 -2.02 7.23
C PHE A 780 8.36 -2.42 7.72
N SER A 781 9.01 -1.62 8.55
CA SER A 781 10.30 -1.96 9.14
C SER A 781 10.17 -2.71 10.46
N VAL A 782 11.18 -3.53 10.79
CA VAL A 782 11.26 -4.24 12.06
C VAL A 782 12.11 -3.41 13.02
N PRO A 783 11.55 -2.86 14.11
CA PRO A 783 12.37 -2.26 15.15
C PRO A 783 13.12 -3.33 15.93
N ASP A 784 14.35 -3.04 16.36
CA ASP A 784 15.12 -3.92 17.24
C ASP A 784 14.42 -4.07 18.60
N HIS A 785 13.87 -2.96 19.13
CA HIS A 785 13.18 -2.92 20.41
C HIS A 785 11.93 -2.03 20.38
N THR A 786 10.90 -2.43 21.13
CA THR A 786 9.78 -1.55 21.50
C THR A 786 9.87 -1.28 23.00
N ILE A 787 9.96 -0.01 23.37
CA ILE A 787 10.20 0.50 24.72
C ILE A 787 8.96 1.27 25.15
N GLU A 788 8.38 0.94 26.29
CA GLU A 788 7.25 1.66 26.87
C GLU A 788 7.73 2.40 28.11
N VAL A 789 7.63 3.74 28.13
CA VAL A 789 8.07 4.56 29.28
C VAL A 789 7.42 4.06 30.58
N SER A 790 6.16 3.62 30.49
CA SER A 790 5.37 3.14 31.62
C SER A 790 5.65 1.69 32.04
N ASP A 791 6.39 0.90 31.25
CA ASP A 791 6.72 -0.50 31.56
C ASP A 791 8.23 -0.80 31.45
N PRO A 792 8.97 -0.68 32.56
CA PRO A 792 10.39 -1.04 32.61
C PRO A 792 10.72 -2.50 32.25
N SER A 793 9.72 -3.38 32.08
CA SER A 793 9.93 -4.75 31.62
C SER A 793 10.29 -4.83 30.13
N THR A 794 10.00 -3.77 29.35
CA THR A 794 10.35 -3.67 27.93
C THR A 794 11.77 -3.16 27.70
N PHE A 795 12.48 -2.69 28.74
CA PHE A 795 13.77 -2.02 28.57
C PHE A 795 14.86 -3.00 28.11
N PRO A 796 15.50 -2.77 26.95
CA PRO A 796 16.52 -3.65 26.42
C PRO A 796 17.79 -3.64 27.27
N ASN A 797 18.51 -4.76 27.23
CA ASN A 797 19.81 -4.90 27.86
C ASN A 797 20.86 -5.26 26.80
N ASP A 798 22.05 -4.69 26.93
CA ASP A 798 23.18 -5.02 26.07
C ASP A 798 23.67 -6.46 26.27
N ALA A 799 24.63 -6.89 25.44
CA ALA A 799 25.23 -8.23 25.53
C ALA A 799 25.90 -8.53 26.89
N SER A 800 26.17 -7.51 27.72
CA SER A 800 26.72 -7.64 29.07
C SER A 800 25.65 -7.75 30.16
N GLY A 801 24.38 -7.54 29.80
CA GLY A 801 23.22 -7.50 30.70
C GLY A 801 23.02 -6.15 31.38
N ALA A 802 23.63 -5.08 30.86
CA ALA A 802 23.40 -3.71 31.32
C ALA A 802 22.21 -3.12 30.55
N SER A 803 21.31 -2.43 31.26
CA SER A 803 20.21 -1.68 30.65
C SER A 803 20.76 -0.67 29.64
N GLN A 804 20.19 -0.67 28.43
CA GLN A 804 20.44 0.36 27.42
C GLN A 804 19.51 1.56 27.60
N VAL A 805 18.60 1.50 28.57
CA VAL A 805 17.78 2.63 28.99
C VAL A 805 18.32 3.19 30.31
N VAL A 806 18.56 4.50 30.35
CA VAL A 806 19.01 5.27 31.50
C VAL A 806 17.91 6.22 31.92
N ILE A 807 17.44 6.11 33.16
CA ILE A 807 16.49 7.07 33.73
C ILE A 807 17.24 8.15 34.50
N THR A 808 17.12 9.41 34.09
CA THR A 808 17.84 10.54 34.68
C THR A 808 16.90 11.54 35.37
N GLY A 809 17.47 12.31 36.31
CA GLY A 809 16.74 13.40 36.97
C GLY A 809 15.62 12.98 37.96
N PRO A 810 14.88 13.96 38.52
CA PRO A 810 13.75 13.80 39.41
C PRO A 810 12.43 13.63 38.64
N ASP A 811 12.42 14.01 37.37
CA ASP A 811 11.27 13.96 36.45
C ASP A 811 11.26 12.64 35.65
N SER A 812 12.27 11.79 35.84
CA SER A 812 12.39 10.43 35.26
C SER A 812 12.56 10.38 33.74
N ALA A 813 13.30 11.33 33.17
CA ALA A 813 13.67 11.36 31.76
C ALA A 813 14.29 10.03 31.31
N LEU A 814 13.77 9.47 30.23
CA LEU A 814 14.17 8.22 29.62
C LEU A 814 15.17 8.48 28.50
N GLU A 815 16.39 7.96 28.63
CA GLU A 815 17.43 8.05 27.61
C GLU A 815 17.80 6.64 27.11
N TYR A 816 17.57 6.34 25.84
CA TYR A 816 18.08 5.15 25.19
C TYR A 816 19.49 5.42 24.64
N VAL A 817 20.48 4.67 25.11
CA VAL A 817 21.91 4.88 24.78
C VAL A 817 22.47 3.83 23.82
N GLY A 818 21.59 3.11 23.11
CA GLY A 818 21.98 2.17 22.07
C GLY A 818 22.05 2.83 20.68
N GLY A 819 22.53 2.07 19.69
CA GLY A 819 22.50 2.48 18.27
C GLY A 819 21.71 1.48 17.44
N ALA A 820 20.60 1.01 17.99
CA ALA A 820 19.66 0.11 17.32
C ALA A 820 18.38 0.89 17.05
N HIS A 821 17.59 0.47 16.06
CA HIS A 821 16.33 1.14 15.70
C HIS A 821 15.25 0.78 16.72
N VAL A 822 14.67 1.76 17.40
CA VAL A 822 13.70 1.55 18.48
C VAL A 822 12.40 2.27 18.24
N VAL A 823 11.34 1.70 18.79
CA VAL A 823 10.08 2.43 19.01
C VAL A 823 10.00 2.74 20.49
N ILE A 824 9.77 4.01 20.84
CA ILE A 824 9.55 4.44 22.22
C ILE A 824 8.14 5.01 22.34
N GLY A 825 7.31 4.34 23.11
CA GLY A 825 5.96 4.77 23.48
C GLY A 825 5.95 5.53 24.79
N GLY A 826 5.39 6.74 24.75
CA GLY A 826 5.09 7.59 25.89
C GLY A 826 3.90 7.11 26.71
N SER A 827 3.27 8.05 27.39
CA SER A 827 2.15 7.83 28.30
C SER A 827 1.18 9.00 28.19
N GLY A 828 0.01 8.91 28.83
CA GLY A 828 -0.91 10.06 28.91
C GLY A 828 -0.48 11.16 29.90
N ASN A 829 0.81 11.30 30.19
CA ASN A 829 1.36 12.38 31.04
C ASN A 829 2.62 12.92 30.37
N ASN A 830 3.05 14.11 30.80
CA ASN A 830 4.32 14.71 30.39
C ASN A 830 5.51 13.73 30.54
N ASP A 831 6.07 13.35 29.40
CA ASP A 831 7.22 12.47 29.26
C ASP A 831 8.44 13.24 28.74
N ASP A 832 9.63 12.75 29.08
CA ASP A 832 10.92 13.30 28.63
C ASP A 832 11.72 12.12 28.07
N ILE A 833 11.79 12.04 26.75
CA ILE A 833 12.24 10.89 25.98
C ILE A 833 13.38 11.31 25.05
N GLN A 834 14.49 10.60 25.14
CA GLN A 834 15.63 10.72 24.23
C GLN A 834 15.99 9.35 23.67
N SER A 835 16.14 9.27 22.35
CA SER A 835 16.58 8.08 21.62
C SER A 835 18.06 8.16 21.18
N GLY A 836 18.46 7.28 20.26
CA GLY A 836 19.85 6.89 20.04
C GLY A 836 20.48 7.40 18.74
N ASP A 837 21.36 6.57 18.17
CA ASP A 837 22.02 6.83 16.87
C ASP A 837 21.33 6.07 15.69
N GLY A 838 20.16 5.46 15.92
CA GLY A 838 19.46 4.67 14.90
C GLY A 838 18.18 5.35 14.46
N ASP A 839 17.65 4.99 13.29
CA ASP A 839 16.34 5.47 12.81
C ASP A 839 15.21 5.03 13.77
N ASP A 840 14.75 5.93 14.62
CA ASP A 840 13.88 5.67 15.76
C ASP A 840 12.46 6.24 15.56
N SER A 841 11.48 5.73 16.31
CA SER A 841 10.09 6.24 16.31
C SER A 841 9.64 6.57 17.73
N LEU A 842 9.35 7.84 17.99
CA LEU A 842 8.99 8.35 19.31
C LEU A 842 7.53 8.82 19.27
N TRP A 843 6.73 8.32 20.22
CA TRP A 843 5.34 8.72 20.42
C TRP A 843 5.19 9.36 21.81
N GLY A 844 4.82 10.65 21.89
CA GLY A 844 4.53 11.34 23.15
C GLY A 844 3.19 10.90 23.77
N ASP A 845 2.17 10.72 22.92
CA ASP A 845 0.77 10.44 23.27
C ASP A 845 0.01 11.69 23.77
N ASP A 846 -0.47 11.73 25.02
CA ASP A 846 -1.12 12.91 25.59
C ASP A 846 -0.18 13.48 26.67
N GLY A 847 0.08 14.78 26.70
CA GLY A 847 1.03 15.36 27.65
C GLY A 847 1.64 16.64 27.11
N ASP A 848 2.40 17.36 27.93
CA ASP A 848 3.36 18.32 27.36
C ASP A 848 4.71 17.61 27.41
N ASP A 849 5.11 17.01 26.29
CA ASP A 849 6.22 16.07 26.18
C ASP A 849 7.50 16.73 25.66
N ILE A 850 8.64 16.14 25.99
CA ILE A 850 9.96 16.52 25.45
C ILE A 850 10.51 15.30 24.73
N LEU A 851 10.67 15.39 23.41
CA LEU A 851 11.15 14.31 22.54
C LEU A 851 12.46 14.72 21.85
N ALA A 852 13.46 13.85 21.89
CA ALA A 852 14.73 14.04 21.20
C ALA A 852 15.13 12.78 20.42
N GLY A 853 15.25 12.89 19.09
CA GLY A 853 15.59 11.79 18.17
C GLY A 853 17.06 11.36 18.31
N GLY A 854 17.97 12.31 18.22
CA GLY A 854 19.40 12.02 18.29
C GLY A 854 20.00 11.97 16.90
N ALA A 855 20.70 10.90 16.54
CA ALA A 855 21.24 10.78 15.19
C ALA A 855 20.53 9.66 14.45
N GLY A 856 20.39 9.79 13.14
CA GLY A 856 19.61 8.83 12.34
C GLY A 856 18.37 9.52 11.79
N ASN A 857 17.60 8.82 10.95
CA ASN A 857 16.38 9.38 10.38
C ASN A 857 15.20 9.01 11.30
N ASP A 858 14.84 9.93 12.19
CA ASP A 858 13.90 9.70 13.28
C ASP A 858 12.49 10.20 12.96
N ALA A 859 11.49 9.59 13.60
CA ALA A 859 10.11 10.05 13.56
C ALA A 859 9.63 10.46 14.95
N LEU A 860 9.37 11.74 15.16
CA LEU A 860 8.91 12.31 16.43
C LEU A 860 7.45 12.75 16.31
N ILE A 861 6.57 12.10 17.09
CA ILE A 861 5.14 12.39 17.13
C ILE A 861 4.78 12.85 18.53
N GLY A 862 4.49 14.14 18.70
CA GLY A 862 4.08 14.76 19.97
C GLY A 862 2.75 14.18 20.47
N GLY A 863 1.68 14.51 19.77
CA GLY A 863 0.35 13.98 20.05
C GLY A 863 -0.57 15.08 20.57
N GLY A 864 -1.07 14.96 21.80
CA GLY A 864 -1.97 15.96 22.37
C GLY A 864 -1.33 16.71 23.53
N GLY A 865 -1.31 18.04 23.48
CA GLY A 865 -0.71 18.92 24.48
C GLY A 865 0.42 19.73 23.85
N ASN A 866 1.20 20.46 24.64
CA ASN A 866 2.18 21.40 24.09
C ASN A 866 3.58 20.78 24.12
N ASP A 867 4.00 20.20 23.00
CA ASP A 867 5.18 19.36 22.92
C ASP A 867 6.43 20.12 22.49
N ARG A 868 7.60 19.54 22.83
CA ARG A 868 8.91 20.04 22.41
C ARG A 868 9.72 18.93 21.78
N MET A 869 9.98 19.04 20.48
CA MET A 869 10.66 18.01 19.70
C MET A 869 11.99 18.51 19.11
N THR A 870 13.03 17.67 19.08
CA THR A 870 14.34 17.98 18.46
C THR A 870 14.92 16.75 17.75
N GLY A 871 15.34 16.90 16.51
CA GLY A 871 15.85 15.81 15.66
C GLY A 871 17.34 15.63 15.87
N GLU A 872 18.08 16.73 15.72
CA GLU A 872 19.55 16.84 15.68
C GLU A 872 20.17 16.54 14.32
N ALA A 873 20.43 15.28 13.95
CA ALA A 873 21.10 14.98 12.67
C ALA A 873 20.56 13.74 11.96
N GLY A 874 20.13 13.92 10.72
CA GLY A 874 19.46 12.91 9.90
C GLY A 874 18.29 13.56 9.18
N ASP A 875 17.67 12.83 8.24
CA ASP A 875 16.47 13.31 7.56
C ASP A 875 15.25 12.88 8.41
N ASP A 876 14.74 13.79 9.24
CA ASP A 876 13.77 13.51 10.30
C ASP A 876 12.32 13.85 9.90
N PHE A 877 11.36 13.19 10.55
CA PHE A 877 9.93 13.48 10.45
C PHE A 877 9.38 13.99 11.79
N PHE A 878 8.68 15.11 11.78
CA PHE A 878 8.02 15.68 12.95
C PHE A 878 6.52 15.85 12.76
N LYS A 879 5.79 15.57 13.84
CA LYS A 879 4.37 15.85 13.94
C LYS A 879 4.00 16.39 15.31
N GLY A 880 3.59 17.65 15.36
CA GLY A 880 3.04 18.30 16.57
C GLY A 880 1.69 17.68 16.98
N ALA A 881 0.77 17.67 16.02
CA ALA A 881 -0.61 17.20 16.15
C ALA A 881 -1.55 18.20 16.83
N ALA A 882 -1.78 18.16 18.14
CA ALA A 882 -2.76 19.03 18.77
C ALA A 882 -2.19 19.75 19.99
N GLY A 883 -2.00 21.06 19.89
CA GLY A 883 -1.50 21.91 20.96
C GLY A 883 -0.61 23.01 20.41
N ASP A 884 0.01 23.82 21.26
CA ASP A 884 0.99 24.82 20.78
C ASP A 884 2.40 24.21 20.91
N ASP A 885 2.95 23.73 19.79
CA ASP A 885 4.15 22.90 19.77
C ASP A 885 5.43 23.68 19.42
N TRP A 886 6.58 23.14 19.83
CA TRP A 886 7.90 23.59 19.38
C TRP A 886 8.65 22.46 18.70
N MET A 887 9.11 22.70 17.47
CA MET A 887 9.87 21.74 16.67
C MET A 887 11.18 22.36 16.18
N GLY A 888 12.26 21.57 16.22
CA GLY A 888 13.55 21.92 15.65
C GLY A 888 14.16 20.72 14.93
N GLY A 889 14.20 20.76 13.61
CA GLY A 889 14.68 19.67 12.74
C GLY A 889 16.15 19.37 13.01
N GLY A 890 17.01 20.31 12.62
CA GLY A 890 18.43 20.26 12.96
C GLY A 890 19.31 20.27 11.72
N VAL A 891 19.91 19.14 11.38
CA VAL A 891 20.76 18.97 10.20
C VAL A 891 20.25 17.78 9.41
N GLY A 892 19.81 18.02 8.18
CA GLY A 892 19.24 17.00 7.31
C GLY A 892 18.13 17.60 6.46
N ALA A 893 17.55 16.80 5.55
CA ALA A 893 16.35 17.23 4.86
C ALA A 893 15.13 16.77 5.67
N ASP A 894 14.58 17.69 6.49
CA ASP A 894 13.55 17.36 7.46
C ASP A 894 12.13 17.65 6.93
N LEU A 895 11.16 16.85 7.36
CA LEU A 895 9.73 17.08 7.13
C LEU A 895 9.03 17.40 8.46
N LEU A 896 8.57 18.65 8.63
CA LEU A 896 7.96 19.13 9.87
C LEU A 896 6.49 19.52 9.68
N VAL A 897 5.59 18.90 10.44
CA VAL A 897 4.14 19.12 10.32
C VAL A 897 3.54 19.51 11.67
N GLY A 898 3.10 20.77 11.82
CA GLY A 898 2.50 21.29 13.06
C GLY A 898 1.10 20.74 13.33
N LEU A 899 0.20 20.92 12.36
CA LEU A 899 -1.23 20.58 12.43
C LEU A 899 -2.04 21.54 13.31
N GLU A 900 -2.74 21.12 14.37
CA GLU A 900 -3.60 22.02 15.14
C GLU A 900 -2.80 22.76 16.22
N GLY A 901 -2.66 24.08 16.15
CA GLY A 901 -1.81 24.76 17.13
C GLY A 901 -1.47 26.21 16.81
N GLN A 902 -0.81 26.91 17.72
CA GLN A 902 0.08 28.00 17.32
C GLN A 902 1.51 27.52 17.50
N ASP A 903 2.08 27.00 16.42
CA ASP A 903 3.32 26.26 16.47
C ASP A 903 4.53 27.15 16.22
N VAL A 904 5.67 26.69 16.72
CA VAL A 904 6.97 27.30 16.46
C VAL A 904 7.88 26.25 15.85
N ILE A 905 8.18 26.41 14.56
CA ILE A 905 8.86 25.41 13.74
C ILE A 905 10.17 25.99 13.20
N ASP A 906 11.28 25.33 13.46
CA ASP A 906 12.64 25.66 12.97
C ASP A 906 13.15 24.46 12.15
N GLY A 907 13.21 24.59 10.82
CA GLY A 907 13.67 23.53 9.91
C GLY A 907 15.14 23.20 10.19
N GLY A 908 16.00 24.20 10.08
CA GLY A 908 17.37 24.11 10.51
C GLY A 908 18.34 24.24 9.35
N ALA A 909 18.98 23.15 8.94
CA ALA A 909 20.03 23.16 7.94
C ALA A 909 19.86 22.03 6.94
N ASP A 910 20.17 22.35 5.68
CA ASP A 910 19.82 21.59 4.48
C ASP A 910 18.37 21.86 4.06
N ASN A 911 17.83 21.16 3.06
CA ASN A 911 16.57 21.57 2.43
C ASN A 911 15.38 20.95 3.17
N ASP A 912 14.58 21.80 3.82
CA ASP A 912 13.48 21.35 4.67
C ASP A 912 12.10 21.57 4.02
N GLU A 913 11.14 20.74 4.42
CA GLU A 913 9.72 20.90 4.08
C GLU A 913 8.90 21.11 5.35
N VAL A 914 8.20 22.25 5.44
CA VAL A 914 7.44 22.64 6.64
C VAL A 914 5.99 22.92 6.30
N PHE A 915 5.10 22.33 7.10
CA PHE A 915 3.67 22.62 7.12
C PHE A 915 3.27 23.11 8.51
N GLY A 916 2.89 24.38 8.64
CA GLY A 916 2.36 24.98 9.88
C GLY A 916 1.07 24.29 10.32
N GLY A 917 -0.03 24.56 9.62
CA GLY A 917 -1.27 23.82 9.80
C GLY A 917 -2.44 24.74 10.08
N LEU A 918 -3.14 24.53 11.19
CA LEU A 918 -4.24 25.37 11.64
C LEU A 918 -3.77 26.22 12.81
N GLY A 919 -3.90 27.54 12.69
CA GLY A 919 -3.60 28.51 13.74
C GLY A 919 -2.45 29.42 13.34
N ASP A 920 -2.07 30.34 14.22
CA ASP A 920 -1.13 31.42 13.87
C ASP A 920 0.31 30.95 14.15
N ASP A 921 1.00 30.45 13.12
CA ASP A 921 2.28 29.76 13.26
C ASP A 921 3.50 30.68 13.09
N LYS A 922 4.65 30.22 13.62
CA LYS A 922 5.95 30.84 13.41
C LYS A 922 6.92 29.83 12.82
N ILE A 923 7.25 30.03 11.55
CA ILE A 923 8.09 29.13 10.76
C ILE A 923 9.42 29.80 10.44
N PHE A 924 10.51 29.08 10.68
CA PHE A 924 11.88 29.45 10.32
C PHE A 924 12.45 28.31 9.45
N GLY A 925 12.75 28.57 8.17
CA GLY A 925 13.34 27.56 7.27
C GLY A 925 14.77 27.26 7.67
N GLY A 926 15.60 28.30 7.74
CA GLY A 926 16.95 28.19 8.28
C GLY A 926 17.99 28.37 7.18
N SER A 927 18.70 27.31 6.80
CA SER A 927 19.63 27.35 5.66
C SER A 927 19.44 26.17 4.75
N GLY A 928 19.30 26.39 3.45
CA GLY A 928 18.79 25.38 2.55
C GLY A 928 17.92 26.07 1.52
N ASP A 929 17.51 25.34 0.49
CA ASP A 929 16.41 25.79 -0.36
C ASP A 929 15.12 25.14 0.20
N ASP A 930 14.37 25.88 1.02
CA ASP A 930 13.28 25.32 1.85
C ASP A 930 11.89 25.52 1.22
N GLU A 931 10.96 24.61 1.47
CA GLU A 931 9.54 24.74 1.11
C GLU A 931 8.70 24.90 2.39
N LEU A 932 8.13 26.10 2.59
CA LEU A 932 7.48 26.51 3.83
C LEU A 932 6.02 26.90 3.57
N LEU A 933 5.09 26.13 4.12
CA LEU A 933 3.66 26.34 4.03
C LEU A 933 3.11 26.71 5.41
N GLY A 934 2.64 27.96 5.57
CA GLY A 934 1.92 28.40 6.77
C GLY A 934 0.61 27.63 6.97
N ASN A 935 -0.13 27.42 5.87
CA ASN A 935 -1.48 26.87 5.84
C ASN A 935 -2.48 27.85 6.48
N GLU A 936 -3.50 27.37 7.19
CA GLU A 936 -4.60 28.22 7.65
C GLU A 936 -4.25 28.99 8.93
N GLY A 937 -4.13 30.33 8.86
CA GLY A 937 -3.89 31.17 10.04
C GLY A 937 -3.27 32.51 9.72
N ASP A 938 -2.97 33.34 10.72
CA ASP A 938 -2.14 34.54 10.54
C ASP A 938 -0.65 34.17 10.73
N ASP A 939 0.03 33.70 9.69
CA ASP A 939 1.35 33.10 9.84
C ASP A 939 2.52 34.10 9.74
N TRP A 940 3.61 33.72 10.41
CA TRP A 940 4.88 34.41 10.36
C TRP A 940 5.96 33.46 9.83
N ILE A 941 6.55 33.78 8.68
CA ILE A 941 7.44 32.85 7.96
C ILE A 941 8.77 33.54 7.61
N GLU A 942 9.90 33.00 8.05
CA GLU A 942 11.26 33.42 7.68
C GLU A 942 11.96 32.28 6.91
N GLY A 943 12.18 32.44 5.60
CA GLY A 943 12.90 31.44 4.79
C GLY A 943 14.33 31.21 5.27
N GLY A 944 15.06 32.29 5.53
CA GLY A 944 16.40 32.20 6.09
C GLY A 944 17.45 32.35 5.01
N ALA A 945 18.18 31.30 4.66
CA ALA A 945 19.32 31.36 3.77
C ALA A 945 19.29 30.28 2.68
N GLY A 946 18.75 30.63 1.52
CA GLY A 946 18.87 29.91 0.26
C GLY A 946 17.87 30.49 -0.72
N ASP A 947 17.44 29.73 -1.71
CA ASP A 947 16.35 30.13 -2.59
C ASP A 947 15.06 29.42 -2.13
N ASP A 948 14.28 30.09 -1.27
CA ASP A 948 13.17 29.47 -0.54
C ASP A 948 11.81 29.65 -1.22
N HIS A 949 10.86 28.76 -0.92
CA HIS A 949 9.46 28.85 -1.32
C HIS A 949 8.57 29.04 -0.10
N LEU A 950 7.85 30.17 -0.05
CA LEU A 950 6.99 30.52 1.07
C LEU A 950 5.55 30.65 0.60
N THR A 951 4.67 29.82 1.14
CA THR A 951 3.22 29.91 0.97
C THR A 951 2.61 30.24 2.32
N GLY A 952 1.79 31.28 2.40
CA GLY A 952 0.97 31.54 3.59
C GLY A 952 -0.20 30.57 3.60
N ASP A 953 -1.38 31.05 3.24
CA ASP A 953 -2.55 30.18 3.11
C ASP A 953 -2.46 29.04 2.10
N ASN A 954 -3.11 27.94 2.48
CA ASN A 954 -3.66 26.94 1.55
C ASN A 954 -4.67 27.62 0.62
N GLY A 955 -4.20 28.02 -0.57
CA GLY A 955 -5.00 28.78 -1.51
C GLY A 955 -6.35 28.13 -1.80
N ASN A 956 -7.45 28.86 -1.63
CA ASN A 956 -8.77 28.28 -1.84
C ASN A 956 -9.03 27.94 -3.34
N PRO A 957 -9.36 26.67 -3.70
CA PRO A 957 -9.66 26.29 -5.09
C PRO A 957 -10.89 27.01 -5.68
N PHE A 958 -11.69 27.68 -4.85
CA PHE A 958 -12.84 28.51 -5.23
C PHE A 958 -12.53 30.02 -5.28
N GLY A 959 -11.32 30.44 -4.90
CA GLY A 959 -10.86 31.82 -5.00
C GLY A 959 -11.57 32.83 -4.11
N GLU A 960 -12.15 32.39 -2.98
CA GLU A 960 -12.61 33.30 -1.94
C GLU A 960 -11.39 33.71 -1.09
N PRO A 961 -11.21 35.01 -0.80
CA PRO A 961 -10.15 35.45 0.10
C PRO A 961 -10.44 34.94 1.51
N LEU A 962 -9.48 34.24 2.08
CA LEU A 962 -9.43 34.02 3.51
C LEU A 962 -9.12 35.38 4.20
N LEU A 963 -9.50 35.53 5.47
CA LEU A 963 -9.51 36.82 6.20
C LEU A 963 -8.27 37.02 7.08
N ASP A 964 -7.39 36.05 7.01
CA ASP A 964 -6.04 35.92 7.54
C ASP A 964 -5.05 36.87 6.86
N ILE A 965 -3.89 36.99 7.49
CA ILE A 965 -2.80 37.88 7.14
C ILE A 965 -1.47 37.17 7.39
N ASP A 966 -0.82 36.78 6.30
CA ASP A 966 0.49 36.16 6.38
C ASP A 966 1.63 37.16 6.21
N THR A 967 2.72 36.91 6.92
CA THR A 967 3.90 37.77 6.96
C THR A 967 5.18 37.00 6.66
N ALA A 968 5.76 37.24 5.49
CA ALA A 968 7.11 36.78 5.17
C ALA A 968 8.18 37.76 5.71
N VAL A 969 9.24 37.23 6.31
CA VAL A 969 10.27 38.00 7.03
C VAL A 969 11.63 37.85 6.39
N PHE A 970 12.34 38.99 6.32
CA PHE A 970 13.67 39.09 5.72
C PHE A 970 14.66 39.78 6.66
N SER A 971 15.86 39.21 6.79
CA SER A 971 16.89 39.57 7.78
C SER A 971 17.50 40.96 7.53
N GLY A 972 17.44 41.44 6.29
CA GLY A 972 18.07 42.66 5.80
C GLY A 972 17.18 43.90 5.78
N GLN A 973 17.72 45.03 5.32
CA GLN A 973 16.93 46.24 5.06
C GLN A 973 16.31 46.18 3.67
N LEU A 974 15.11 46.74 3.48
CA LEU A 974 14.39 46.70 2.19
C LEU A 974 15.24 47.14 0.98
N ASN A 975 16.14 48.13 1.16
CA ASN A 975 17.02 48.60 0.08
C ASN A 975 18.02 47.54 -0.44
N ASN A 976 18.23 46.47 0.30
CA ASN A 976 19.07 45.33 -0.09
C ASN A 976 18.34 44.32 -0.96
N TYR A 977 17.02 44.40 -1.12
CA TYR A 977 16.24 43.42 -1.87
C TYR A 977 15.77 43.94 -3.23
N ILE A 978 15.38 43.02 -4.10
CA ILE A 978 14.62 43.28 -5.31
C ILE A 978 13.32 42.47 -5.21
N ILE A 979 12.18 43.15 -5.26
CA ILE A 979 10.85 42.53 -5.26
C ILE A 979 10.32 42.54 -6.69
N ARG A 980 9.79 41.41 -7.16
CA ARG A 980 9.21 41.24 -8.50
C ARG A 980 7.91 40.44 -8.45
N ASP A 981 6.85 40.98 -8.98
CA ASP A 981 5.61 40.23 -9.20
C ASP A 981 5.74 39.35 -10.46
N ASN A 982 5.36 38.09 -10.34
CA ASN A 982 5.38 37.11 -11.42
C ASN A 982 4.02 37.04 -12.12
N ALA A 983 3.99 36.36 -13.27
CA ALA A 983 2.79 36.28 -14.09
C ALA A 983 1.73 35.29 -13.55
N ASP A 984 2.16 34.37 -12.69
CA ASP A 984 1.35 33.35 -12.02
C ASP A 984 0.74 33.84 -10.70
N GLY A 985 1.03 35.08 -10.28
CA GLY A 985 0.55 35.65 -9.02
C GLY A 985 1.51 35.45 -7.84
N SER A 986 2.64 34.77 -8.03
CA SER A 986 3.69 34.74 -7.00
C SER A 986 4.52 36.03 -7.00
N VAL A 987 5.24 36.27 -5.91
CA VAL A 987 6.20 37.37 -5.75
C VAL A 987 7.59 36.81 -5.53
N THR A 988 8.60 37.22 -6.30
CA THR A 988 10.00 36.88 -6.05
C THR A 988 10.70 38.00 -5.28
N VAL A 989 11.34 37.67 -4.15
CA VAL A 989 12.13 38.60 -3.32
C VAL A 989 13.58 38.15 -3.30
N THR A 990 14.47 38.88 -3.99
CA THR A 990 15.90 38.52 -4.08
C THR A 990 16.76 39.43 -3.22
N ASP A 991 17.54 38.88 -2.28
CA ASP A 991 18.60 39.62 -1.59
C ASP A 991 19.80 39.87 -2.52
N LYS A 992 20.32 41.10 -2.50
CA LYS A 992 21.53 41.49 -3.25
C LYS A 992 22.81 41.45 -2.40
N ARG A 993 22.71 41.24 -1.08
CA ARG A 993 23.81 41.52 -0.14
C ARG A 993 23.95 40.59 1.06
N GLY A 994 22.87 39.99 1.54
CA GLY A 994 22.84 39.02 2.63
C GLY A 994 22.79 37.59 2.13
N THR A 995 22.15 36.71 2.92
CA THR A 995 22.11 35.26 2.73
C THR A 995 20.73 34.73 2.38
N ASP A 996 19.67 35.53 2.55
CA ASP A 996 18.26 35.27 2.17
C ASP A 996 18.05 35.18 0.65
N GLY A 997 18.76 34.30 -0.05
CA GLY A 997 18.91 34.23 -1.51
C GLY A 997 17.82 34.86 -2.38
N SER A 998 16.95 34.04 -2.97
CA SER A 998 15.97 34.45 -3.97
C SER A 998 14.65 33.72 -3.83
N ASP A 999 13.84 34.20 -2.91
CA ASP A 999 12.65 33.48 -2.45
C ASP A 999 11.44 33.74 -3.36
N ILE A 1000 10.56 32.75 -3.46
CA ILE A 1000 9.29 32.78 -4.18
C ILE A 1000 8.14 32.70 -3.18
N LEU A 1001 7.26 33.70 -3.20
CA LEU A 1001 6.16 33.84 -2.25
C LEU A 1001 4.81 33.71 -2.93
N LYS A 1002 3.88 32.99 -2.29
CA LYS A 1002 2.47 32.87 -2.68
C LYS A 1002 1.57 33.10 -1.47
N ASN A 1003 0.42 33.74 -1.66
CA ASN A 1003 -0.56 34.01 -0.59
C ASN A 1003 0.10 34.66 0.64
N ILE A 1004 0.88 35.73 0.43
CA ILE A 1004 1.51 36.50 1.52
C ILE A 1004 1.08 37.97 1.41
N GLU A 1005 0.53 38.54 2.47
CA GLU A 1005 0.03 39.93 2.50
C GLU A 1005 1.12 40.93 2.90
N TRP A 1006 2.03 40.53 3.79
CA TRP A 1006 3.07 41.39 4.33
C TRP A 1006 4.49 40.87 4.10
N LEU A 1007 5.38 41.78 3.72
CA LEU A 1007 6.81 41.56 3.70
C LEU A 1007 7.46 42.40 4.81
N GLN A 1008 8.05 41.74 5.79
CA GLN A 1008 8.71 42.35 6.93
C GLN A 1008 10.23 42.39 6.74
N PHE A 1009 10.79 43.59 6.60
CA PHE A 1009 12.25 43.81 6.56
C PHE A 1009 12.73 44.40 7.88
N ARG A 1010 14.02 44.27 8.18
CA ARG A 1010 14.64 44.81 9.40
C ARG A 1010 14.37 46.29 9.69
N ASP A 1011 14.10 47.13 8.67
CA ASP A 1011 13.82 48.55 8.86
C ASP A 1011 12.35 48.98 8.68
N ARG A 1012 11.47 48.11 8.15
CA ARG A 1012 10.04 48.38 7.89
C ARG A 1012 9.31 47.16 7.32
N SER A 1013 7.98 47.19 7.38
CA SER A 1013 7.09 46.28 6.64
C SER A 1013 6.49 46.96 5.40
N VAL A 1014 6.19 46.18 4.37
CA VAL A 1014 5.48 46.61 3.16
C VAL A 1014 4.38 45.60 2.82
N LEU A 1015 3.30 46.08 2.20
CA LEU A 1015 2.24 45.22 1.69
C LEU A 1015 2.65 44.67 0.31
N THR A 1016 2.30 43.42 0.03
CA THR A 1016 2.32 42.88 -1.33
C THR A 1016 1.19 43.51 -2.16
N ASP A 1017 1.37 43.57 -3.48
CA ASP A 1017 0.38 44.18 -4.36
C ASP A 1017 -0.92 43.33 -4.48
N ASP A 1018 -0.87 42.06 -4.05
CA ASP A 1018 -2.00 41.12 -4.03
C ASP A 1018 -2.89 41.20 -2.79
N ALA A 1019 -2.48 41.96 -1.76
CA ALA A 1019 -3.10 41.97 -0.45
C ALA A 1019 -4.63 42.18 -0.43
N PHE A 1020 -5.26 42.81 -1.44
CA PHE A 1020 -6.72 42.75 -1.60
C PHE A 1020 -7.15 43.08 -3.03
N GLY A 1021 -7.85 42.15 -3.70
CA GLY A 1021 -8.71 42.43 -4.84
C GLY A 1021 -9.77 43.50 -4.52
N LYS A 1022 -9.43 44.79 -4.71
CA LYS A 1022 -10.31 45.97 -4.66
C LYS A 1022 -11.01 46.27 -3.31
N GLY A 1023 -10.26 46.55 -2.26
CA GLY A 1023 -10.83 47.29 -1.11
C GLY A 1023 -9.94 47.43 0.11
N LYS A 1024 -9.14 48.51 0.18
CA LYS A 1024 -8.32 48.87 1.35
C LYS A 1024 -9.05 48.68 2.69
N PRO A 1025 -8.50 47.95 3.66
CA PRO A 1025 -8.64 48.31 5.06
C PRO A 1025 -7.85 49.61 5.28
N SER A 1026 -8.54 50.67 5.70
CA SER A 1026 -7.85 51.93 6.02
C SER A 1026 -7.23 51.84 7.42
N GLY A 1027 -5.94 51.55 7.50
CA GLY A 1027 -5.19 51.64 8.75
C GLY A 1027 -3.69 51.47 8.51
N THR A 1028 -2.89 52.50 8.76
CA THR A 1028 -1.45 52.29 9.01
C THR A 1028 -1.33 51.70 10.40
N GLN A 1029 -1.19 50.38 10.50
CA GLN A 1029 -0.70 49.76 11.73
C GLN A 1029 0.83 49.74 11.63
N GLN A 1030 1.47 50.69 12.33
CA GLN A 1030 2.86 50.49 12.72
C GLN A 1030 2.82 49.40 13.79
N ILE A 1031 3.24 48.18 13.48
CA ILE A 1031 3.62 47.23 14.52
C ILE A 1031 4.92 47.81 15.15
N PRO A 1032 4.93 48.16 16.44
CA PRO A 1032 6.07 48.82 17.06
C PRO A 1032 7.17 47.79 17.34
N PHE A 1033 8.30 47.93 16.66
CA PHE A 1033 9.56 47.24 16.95
C PHE A 1033 10.13 47.70 18.31
N SER A 1034 10.39 46.78 19.25
CA SER A 1034 11.33 47.01 20.35
C SER A 1034 12.73 46.52 19.97
N GLY A 1035 13.50 47.41 19.33
CA GLY A 1035 14.95 47.51 19.55
C GLY A 1035 15.88 46.43 19.00
N ALA A 1036 16.33 46.61 17.76
CA ALA A 1036 17.53 45.96 17.24
C ALA A 1036 18.81 46.26 18.05
N SER A 1037 19.61 45.22 18.36
CA SER A 1037 21.08 45.32 18.30
C SER A 1037 21.83 43.99 18.12
N THR A 1038 22.47 43.87 16.95
CA THR A 1038 23.78 43.26 16.66
C THR A 1038 23.98 41.77 16.93
N GLY A 1039 23.84 40.97 15.86
CA GLY A 1039 24.84 40.02 15.34
C GLY A 1039 25.35 38.93 16.28
N ASP A 1040 24.99 37.70 15.93
CA ASP A 1040 25.32 36.38 16.50
C ASP A 1040 24.12 35.77 17.26
N GLY A 1041 23.39 34.87 16.58
CA GLY A 1041 22.46 33.90 17.16
C GLY A 1041 21.15 34.45 17.75
N MET A 1042 20.07 33.67 17.63
CA MET A 1042 18.76 33.78 18.26
C MET A 1042 18.53 34.97 19.22
N ASP A 1043 17.56 35.82 18.88
CA ASP A 1043 17.17 36.99 19.69
C ASP A 1043 16.78 36.59 21.12
N ALA A 1044 17.48 37.17 22.10
CA ALA A 1044 17.26 36.96 23.54
C ALA A 1044 15.88 37.42 24.06
N GLU A 1045 15.09 38.15 23.24
CA GLU A 1045 13.70 38.51 23.53
C GLU A 1045 12.73 37.39 23.13
N LEU A 1046 12.96 36.69 22.00
CA LEU A 1046 12.24 35.47 21.61
C LEU A 1046 12.58 34.31 22.55
N LEU A 1047 13.86 34.14 22.90
CA LEU A 1047 14.29 33.20 23.96
C LEU A 1047 13.64 33.50 25.32
N SER A 1048 13.17 34.74 25.57
CA SER A 1048 12.50 35.11 26.82
C SER A 1048 10.98 34.90 26.80
N GLU A 1049 10.35 34.90 25.61
CA GLU A 1049 8.96 34.45 25.42
C GLU A 1049 8.90 32.91 25.36
N VAL A 1050 9.88 32.26 24.71
CA VAL A 1050 10.13 30.80 24.72
C VAL A 1050 10.47 30.27 26.13
N GLN A 1051 11.07 31.08 27.00
CA GLN A 1051 11.30 30.70 28.42
C GLN A 1051 10.12 31.00 29.35
N ALA A 1052 9.10 31.73 28.91
CA ALA A 1052 7.98 32.15 29.77
C ALA A 1052 6.91 31.06 29.96
N THR A 1053 6.94 29.99 29.17
CA THR A 1053 6.12 28.78 29.29
C THR A 1053 6.75 27.68 30.16
N VAL A 1054 7.98 27.87 30.66
CA VAL A 1054 8.74 26.87 31.45
C VAL A 1054 8.50 27.03 32.97
N PRO A 1055 8.14 25.96 33.73
CA PRO A 1055 8.29 25.95 35.19
C PRO A 1055 9.77 25.98 35.58
N GLU A 1056 10.16 26.89 36.48
CA GLU A 1056 11.52 27.33 36.87
C GLU A 1056 12.61 26.29 37.28
N ASP A 1057 12.45 24.98 37.09
CA ASP A 1057 13.38 23.97 37.62
C ASP A 1057 14.04 23.11 36.51
N ARG A 1058 14.90 23.72 35.66
CA ARG A 1058 16.23 23.21 35.21
C ARG A 1058 16.74 23.94 33.97
N ALA A 1059 17.91 24.55 34.09
CA ALA A 1059 18.67 25.06 32.97
C ALA A 1059 19.35 23.91 32.22
N VAL A 1060 19.09 23.79 30.92
CA VAL A 1060 19.92 23.03 29.98
C VAL A 1060 21.36 23.57 30.07
N PRO A 1061 22.40 22.72 30.23
CA PRO A 1061 23.78 23.20 30.27
C PRO A 1061 24.15 23.87 28.94
N ALA A 1062 24.78 25.05 29.00
CA ALA A 1062 25.26 25.81 27.84
C ALA A 1062 26.49 25.17 27.14
N ASP A 1063 26.62 23.85 27.24
CA ASP A 1063 27.78 23.05 26.89
C ASP A 1063 27.55 22.27 25.57
N LEU A 1064 26.31 22.21 25.06
CA LEU A 1064 25.94 21.39 23.89
C LEU A 1064 26.12 22.10 22.52
N PHE A 1065 26.27 23.42 22.48
CA PHE A 1065 26.33 24.21 21.24
C PHE A 1065 27.76 24.52 20.70
N LEU A 1066 28.78 23.71 21.02
CA LEU A 1066 30.15 23.96 20.55
C LEU A 1066 30.82 22.72 19.97
N LEU A 1067 30.41 22.31 18.77
CA LEU A 1067 31.25 21.49 17.89
C LEU A 1067 32.28 22.38 17.17
N ASP A 1068 33.53 22.22 17.58
CA ASP A 1068 34.74 22.84 17.03
C ASP A 1068 34.98 22.36 15.58
N ALA A 1069 34.75 23.27 14.62
CA ALA A 1069 34.93 23.09 13.17
C ALA A 1069 36.38 22.79 12.68
N THR A 1070 37.26 22.23 13.53
CA THR A 1070 38.67 21.96 13.16
C THR A 1070 39.10 20.49 13.15
N LYS A 1071 38.16 19.53 13.19
CA LYS A 1071 38.46 18.10 12.99
C LYS A 1071 37.57 17.40 11.95
N LEU A 1072 37.60 17.89 10.71
CA LEU A 1072 37.20 17.10 9.55
C LEU A 1072 38.21 15.97 9.30
N VAL A 1073 37.80 14.73 9.58
CA VAL A 1073 38.39 13.53 8.98
C VAL A 1073 37.64 13.28 7.67
N THR A 1074 38.40 13.29 6.58
CA THR A 1074 38.02 12.96 5.20
C THR A 1074 36.97 11.84 5.07
N VAL A 1075 35.79 12.19 4.56
CA VAL A 1075 34.92 11.30 3.76
C VAL A 1075 34.71 12.00 2.41
N ARG A 1076 34.66 11.21 1.33
CA ARG A 1076 34.74 11.67 -0.06
C ARG A 1076 33.37 12.15 -0.56
N PRO A 1077 33.30 13.22 -1.37
CA PRO A 1077 32.07 13.59 -2.07
C PRO A 1077 31.81 12.64 -3.24
N LEU A 1078 30.57 12.17 -3.38
CA LEU A 1078 30.03 11.67 -4.65
C LEU A 1078 29.62 12.90 -5.46
N ALA A 1079 30.38 13.17 -6.52
CA ALA A 1079 30.13 14.28 -7.44
C ALA A 1079 29.30 13.77 -8.62
N PHE A 1080 28.11 14.34 -8.81
CA PHE A 1080 27.48 14.42 -10.14
C PHE A 1080 28.21 15.51 -10.94
N ASP A 1081 28.89 15.13 -12.02
CA ASP A 1081 29.43 16.06 -13.01
C ASP A 1081 28.81 15.76 -14.37
N ALA A 1082 27.85 16.59 -14.75
CA ALA A 1082 27.35 16.66 -16.10
C ALA A 1082 28.27 17.55 -16.94
N THR A 1083 29.10 16.95 -17.81
CA THR A 1083 29.31 17.32 -19.22
C THR A 1083 30.58 16.66 -19.79
N ASP A 1084 30.46 15.92 -20.90
CA ASP A 1084 30.88 16.36 -22.24
C ASP A 1084 31.23 15.18 -23.19
N SER A 1085 31.07 15.51 -24.46
CA SER A 1085 31.05 14.75 -25.70
C SER A 1085 32.28 13.92 -26.16
N ILE A 1086 31.97 12.82 -26.86
CA ILE A 1086 32.48 12.39 -28.20
C ILE A 1086 33.98 11.99 -28.40
N LEU A 1087 34.13 10.78 -29.00
CA LEU A 1087 35.21 10.21 -29.83
C LEU A 1087 36.50 9.65 -29.18
N GLY A 1088 36.70 8.34 -29.35
CA GLY A 1088 37.97 7.63 -29.22
C GLY A 1088 37.86 6.12 -29.34
#